data_AF-A0AAD9MFM5-F1
#
_entry.id   AF-A0AAD9MFM5-F1
#
_cell.length_a   1.000
_cell.length_b   1.000
_cell.length_c   1.000
_cell.angle_alpha   90.00
_cell.angle_beta   90.00
_cell.angle_gamma   90.00
#
_symmetry.space_group_name_H-M   'P 1'
#
loop_
_entity.id
_entity.type
_entity.pdbx_description
1 polymer ?
#
loop_
_entity_poly.entity_id
_entity_poly.type
_entity_poly.pdbx_seq_one_letter_code
_entity_poly.pdbx_strand_id
1 'polypeptide(L)'
;MTSHSRSSSFAASVAPPSRRPSASSRLSYAVSAAAERGETNHGHGHGNAAEHHQIEEEIAEIKRYEDFTTIDWVQDAAREQLRRKARRRRNAGLFDNGQFDWKHRIGESYDAAQAWIVVTIIGAAIGLNAAVLNIATEWLSDIKLGYCTTAFYLNEDFCCWGEDDGCADWHRWTGLEPVNYLVYIISSTAFAFTSACLVKSYSPYAAGSGISEIKCIIAGFVMKGFLGFWTLVIKSLALPLAIASGLSVGKEGPSVHYAVCTGSVISRLFQKYRRNASKTREILSACAAAGVAVAFGSPIGGVLFSLEEMSSYFPLKTIWRSYFCALVATAVLAAMNPFRTGQLVMFQVSYDRSWHFFEVVFYILIGLFGGLYGALVIKWNLRAQAFRKKYLANYAVLEATLLAAATAIVCFPNAFLKIDMTESLKILFLECEGAEDYQGLCEPAKRWGNILSLVLATVIRIFFVIISYGCKVPAGIFVPSMAIGASFGRTVGIVVQAIHESHPKSVFFSACVPDVACITPGTYAFLGAAAALSGIMHITVSVVVIMFELTGALTYILPTMIVVGVTKAVSDVFGKGGIADRMIWFSGFPYLDNKEDHNFGVPVSKVMMTDVVSIPMSGLPLSTVQHLISQDSYQGYPIVEDASDKVLVGYIGRTELRYALERARRERPLSPDARCLFGAGAATALSAGVTPVTPWVTGGVDAFSPTTVDFSRYVDTTPVTVHPRLPLETVMELFRKIGPRVILIEFRGQLTGLVTVKDCLKYQFKVEAAENPREDRRLAEGQEKLWGLIWRAAGWVSDKVSIEGFKTTQQTQLAAIGALPPLNQTALTMMDLVRKLAAKKSLSFGCSASVPDNRFDELVVALKDALGPSSGLTSDDVDVEYLKKLMQKYVSCERDWERYAFGDETRGYTRNLVDEGNGKSNLLVLVWTPGRGSPIHDHGNAHCLMKILKGELTETRYAFPDAEESGPMKVISEKEYKENAVAYMADELGVHRVSNKGSDFAVSLHLYTPPNVARSGCHIFDVNTGKKSHVSACGMFSAYGKPLTDNA
;
A
#
# COMPACT_ATOMS: atom_id res chain seq x y z
N MET A 1 -37.03 -78.79 -8.64
CA MET A 1 -38.11 -78.52 -7.66
C MET A 1 -37.77 -77.24 -6.90
N THR A 2 -38.79 -76.55 -6.38
CA THR A 2 -38.73 -75.46 -5.37
C THR A 2 -37.70 -74.34 -5.61
N SER A 3 -38.07 -73.25 -6.31
CA SER A 3 -38.80 -72.08 -5.79
C SER A 3 -37.98 -71.20 -4.83
N HIS A 4 -37.48 -70.06 -5.35
CA HIS A 4 -37.50 -68.72 -4.72
C HIS A 4 -36.70 -67.74 -5.60
N SER A 5 -37.40 -66.98 -6.45
CA SER A 5 -36.82 -65.91 -7.29
C SER A 5 -37.22 -64.53 -6.77
N ARG A 6 -36.35 -63.53 -7.01
CA ARG A 6 -36.53 -62.14 -6.58
C ARG A 6 -37.30 -61.32 -7.64
N SER A 7 -38.21 -60.48 -7.18
CA SER A 7 -38.75 -59.28 -7.83
C SER A 7 -39.06 -58.28 -6.71
N SER A 8 -38.38 -57.13 -6.61
CA SER A 8 -38.51 -55.88 -7.38
C SER A 8 -39.75 -55.03 -7.03
N SER A 9 -39.45 -53.82 -6.52
CA SER A 9 -40.19 -52.55 -6.69
C SER A 9 -41.18 -52.05 -5.60
N PHE A 10 -41.20 -50.72 -5.47
CA PHE A 10 -42.16 -49.79 -4.86
C PHE A 10 -42.55 -49.86 -3.37
N ALA A 11 -42.13 -48.83 -2.63
CA ALA A 11 -43.05 -47.92 -1.92
C ALA A 11 -42.42 -46.52 -1.78
N ALA A 12 -43.22 -45.46 -1.86
CA ALA A 12 -42.75 -44.07 -1.87
C ALA A 12 -42.48 -43.51 -0.46
N SER A 13 -41.59 -42.51 -0.35
CA SER A 13 -41.44 -41.69 0.87
C SER A 13 -41.76 -40.23 0.59
N VAL A 14 -42.50 -39.62 1.52
CA VAL A 14 -43.11 -38.29 1.40
C VAL A 14 -42.08 -37.19 1.72
N ALA A 15 -42.05 -36.13 0.91
CA ALA A 15 -41.16 -34.99 1.10
C ALA A 15 -41.80 -33.91 2.02
N PRO A 16 -41.03 -33.28 2.94
CA PRO A 16 -41.45 -32.07 3.64
C PRO A 16 -41.28 -30.81 2.76
N PRO A 17 -42.01 -29.71 3.05
CA PRO A 17 -42.21 -28.62 2.10
C PRO A 17 -41.04 -27.62 2.00
N SER A 18 -40.77 -27.17 0.77
CA SER A 18 -39.77 -26.14 0.45
C SER A 18 -40.31 -24.72 0.65
N ARG A 19 -39.90 -24.05 1.74
CA ARG A 19 -40.09 -22.59 1.88
C ARG A 19 -38.95 -21.82 1.22
N ARG A 20 -39.27 -21.04 0.18
CA ARG A 20 -38.37 -20.03 -0.39
C ARG A 20 -38.14 -18.90 0.63
N PRO A 21 -36.91 -18.39 0.84
CA PRO A 21 -36.70 -17.17 1.60
C PRO A 21 -37.10 -15.94 0.77
N SER A 22 -37.90 -15.05 1.36
CA SER A 22 -38.33 -13.79 0.74
C SER A 22 -37.23 -12.72 0.79
N ALA A 23 -37.33 -11.71 -0.09
CA ALA A 23 -36.33 -10.66 -0.27
C ALA A 23 -36.19 -9.65 0.90
N SER A 24 -36.91 -9.83 2.00
CA SER A 24 -36.96 -8.88 3.13
C SER A 24 -35.89 -9.07 4.21
N SER A 25 -35.14 -10.18 4.20
CA SER A 25 -34.13 -10.48 5.24
C SER A 25 -32.76 -9.81 5.06
N ARG A 26 -32.55 -9.04 3.98
CA ARG A 26 -31.28 -8.34 3.69
C ARG A 26 -31.14 -6.96 4.34
N LEU A 27 -32.22 -6.41 4.90
CA LEU A 27 -32.22 -5.08 5.55
C LEU A 27 -31.86 -5.12 7.05
N SER A 28 -31.88 -6.30 7.67
CA SER A 28 -31.68 -6.45 9.12
C SER A 28 -30.22 -6.30 9.59
N TYR A 29 -29.25 -6.33 8.68
CA TYR A 29 -27.81 -6.18 9.02
C TYR A 29 -27.31 -4.72 8.97
N ALA A 30 -28.15 -3.77 8.57
CA ALA A 30 -27.80 -2.34 8.47
C ALA A 30 -28.32 -1.50 9.66
N VAL A 31 -29.14 -2.07 10.54
CA VAL A 31 -29.83 -1.32 11.63
C VAL A 31 -29.14 -1.46 12.99
N SER A 32 -28.40 -2.54 13.24
CA SER A 32 -27.62 -2.70 14.48
C SER A 32 -26.43 -1.75 14.63
N ALA A 33 -26.14 -0.91 13.63
CA ALA A 33 -25.12 0.13 13.69
C ALA A 33 -25.66 1.51 14.17
N ALA A 34 -26.95 1.62 14.49
CA ALA A 34 -27.62 2.89 14.80
C ALA A 34 -28.23 2.96 16.22
N ALA A 35 -27.96 1.98 17.09
CA ALA A 35 -28.69 1.76 18.34
C ALA A 35 -27.82 1.78 19.62
N GLU A 36 -26.77 2.61 19.67
CA GLU A 36 -26.02 2.93 20.90
C GLU A 36 -25.70 4.44 21.02
N ARG A 37 -26.74 5.28 21.05
CA ARG A 37 -26.65 6.65 21.60
C ARG A 37 -27.93 6.99 22.38
N GLY A 38 -27.81 7.08 23.70
CA GLY A 38 -28.89 7.40 24.63
C GLY A 38 -28.33 7.87 25.98
N GLU A 39 -27.95 9.15 26.02
CA GLU A 39 -27.90 10.10 27.16
C GLU A 39 -27.45 9.57 28.54
N THR A 40 -26.32 10.02 29.12
CA THR A 40 -26.18 11.30 29.87
C THR A 40 -24.72 11.45 30.39
N ASN A 41 -24.13 12.62 30.75
CA ASN A 41 -24.53 14.04 30.67
C ASN A 41 -23.29 14.99 30.53
N HIS A 42 -23.51 16.30 30.73
CA HIS A 42 -22.62 17.49 30.73
C HIS A 42 -21.15 17.42 31.18
N GLY A 43 -20.29 18.20 30.48
CA GLY A 43 -19.11 18.86 31.07
C GLY A 43 -17.99 19.29 30.11
N HIS A 44 -18.06 20.53 29.58
CA HIS A 44 -16.99 21.28 28.85
C HIS A 44 -16.14 20.59 27.76
N GLY A 45 -16.17 21.14 26.54
CA GLY A 45 -15.19 20.83 25.51
C GLY A 45 -14.86 22.03 24.62
N HIS A 46 -13.60 22.14 24.22
CA HIS A 46 -13.14 22.62 22.90
C HIS A 46 -11.63 22.31 22.78
N GLY A 47 -11.32 21.09 22.34
CA GLY A 47 -9.95 20.60 22.13
C GLY A 47 -9.89 19.26 21.39
N ASN A 48 -10.77 18.32 21.75
CA ASN A 48 -10.73 16.94 21.29
C ASN A 48 -10.90 16.70 19.78
N ALA A 49 -11.36 17.65 18.96
CA ALA A 49 -11.77 17.35 17.57
C ALA A 49 -10.60 16.90 16.66
N ALA A 50 -9.40 17.45 16.85
CA ALA A 50 -8.23 17.07 16.05
C ALA A 50 -7.62 15.75 16.52
N GLU A 51 -7.52 15.53 17.84
CA GLU A 51 -7.09 14.25 18.41
C GLU A 51 -8.08 13.13 18.09
N HIS A 52 -9.40 13.36 18.18
CA HIS A 52 -10.39 12.38 17.75
C HIS A 52 -10.24 12.01 16.28
N HIS A 53 -9.96 12.96 15.38
CA HIS A 53 -9.76 12.64 13.97
C HIS A 53 -8.49 11.83 13.73
N GLN A 54 -7.37 12.15 14.40
CA GLN A 54 -6.14 11.35 14.30
C GLN A 54 -6.34 9.95 14.91
N ILE A 55 -7.00 9.85 16.06
CA ILE A 55 -7.32 8.59 16.72
C ILE A 55 -8.31 7.77 15.87
N GLU A 56 -9.32 8.38 15.25
CA GLU A 56 -10.25 7.70 14.34
C GLU A 56 -9.57 7.24 13.04
N GLU A 57 -8.59 7.99 12.52
CA GLU A 57 -7.80 7.63 11.35
C GLU A 57 -6.82 6.48 11.68
N GLU A 58 -6.08 6.56 12.79
CA GLU A 58 -5.27 5.47 13.33
C GLU A 58 -6.13 4.21 13.62
N ILE A 59 -7.31 4.35 14.23
CA ILE A 59 -8.24 3.25 14.47
C ILE A 59 -8.77 2.66 13.16
N ALA A 60 -9.06 3.48 12.15
CA ALA A 60 -9.50 3.01 10.83
C ALA A 60 -8.38 2.28 10.07
N GLU A 61 -7.12 2.64 10.28
CA GLU A 61 -5.95 1.92 9.79
C GLU A 61 -5.76 0.59 10.54
N ILE A 62 -5.75 0.62 11.88
CA ILE A 62 -5.66 -0.58 12.74
C ILE A 62 -6.75 -1.60 12.38
N LYS A 63 -8.00 -1.14 12.24
CA LYS A 63 -9.15 -1.99 11.88
C LYS A 63 -9.02 -2.60 10.48
N ARG A 64 -8.39 -1.89 9.52
CA ARG A 64 -8.08 -2.43 8.18
C ARG A 64 -7.14 -3.64 8.28
N TYR A 65 -6.18 -3.62 9.22
CA TYR A 65 -5.28 -4.75 9.44
C TYR A 65 -5.94 -5.95 10.12
N GLU A 66 -7.01 -5.76 10.91
CA GLU A 66 -7.71 -6.86 11.60
C GLU A 66 -8.43 -7.82 10.65
N ASP A 67 -8.99 -7.33 9.54
CA ASP A 67 -9.73 -8.13 8.55
C ASP A 67 -8.89 -9.23 7.87
N PHE A 68 -7.56 -9.10 7.86
CA PHE A 68 -6.64 -10.07 7.28
C PHE A 68 -6.31 -11.22 8.24
N THR A 69 -6.55 -12.46 7.79
CA THR A 69 -6.10 -13.67 8.48
C THR A 69 -4.75 -14.13 7.96
N THR A 70 -3.77 -14.24 8.86
CA THR A 70 -2.40 -14.74 8.61
C THR A 70 -2.33 -16.27 8.62
N ILE A 71 -1.65 -16.86 7.65
CA ILE A 71 -1.36 -18.31 7.59
C ILE A 71 -0.17 -18.65 8.49
N ASP A 72 -0.25 -19.77 9.23
CA ASP A 72 0.90 -20.38 9.90
C ASP A 72 1.56 -21.42 8.98
N TRP A 73 2.73 -21.09 8.43
CA TRP A 73 3.43 -21.99 7.51
C TRP A 73 4.17 -23.13 8.25
N VAL A 74 4.54 -22.92 9.51
CA VAL A 74 5.25 -23.89 10.37
C VAL A 74 4.33 -25.02 10.77
N GLN A 75 3.16 -24.70 11.31
CA GLN A 75 2.17 -25.68 11.73
C GLN A 75 1.66 -26.51 10.55
N ASP A 76 1.40 -25.89 9.39
CA ASP A 76 1.01 -26.63 8.18
C ASP A 76 2.13 -27.54 7.64
N ALA A 77 3.40 -27.12 7.75
CA ALA A 77 4.55 -27.97 7.42
C ALA A 77 4.71 -29.15 8.40
N ALA A 78 4.60 -28.91 9.72
CA ALA A 78 4.68 -29.93 10.75
C ALA A 78 3.55 -30.98 10.61
N ARG A 79 2.30 -30.53 10.40
CA ARG A 79 1.14 -31.39 10.10
C ARG A 79 1.37 -32.27 8.87
N GLU A 80 1.96 -31.72 7.82
CA GLU A 80 2.29 -32.47 6.60
C GLU A 80 3.41 -33.51 6.84
N GLN A 81 4.44 -33.18 7.62
CA GLN A 81 5.46 -34.14 8.03
C GLN A 81 4.87 -35.29 8.86
N LEU A 82 4.00 -34.98 9.84
CA LEU A 82 3.31 -35.98 10.67
C LEU A 82 2.42 -36.90 9.81
N ARG A 83 1.65 -36.34 8.86
CA ARG A 83 0.85 -37.12 7.89
C ARG A 83 1.73 -38.07 7.06
N ARG A 84 2.91 -37.62 6.62
CA ARG A 84 3.87 -38.47 5.89
C ARG A 84 4.47 -39.57 6.77
N LYS A 85 4.82 -39.27 8.03
CA LYS A 85 5.35 -40.26 8.99
C LYS A 85 4.31 -41.33 9.33
N ALA A 86 3.04 -40.93 9.53
CA ALA A 86 1.92 -41.84 9.73
C ALA A 86 1.67 -42.75 8.50
N ARG A 87 1.68 -42.18 7.29
CA ARG A 87 1.60 -42.95 6.04
C ARG A 87 2.76 -43.92 5.88
N ARG A 88 4.01 -43.50 6.09
CA ARG A 88 5.18 -44.39 6.05
C ARG A 88 5.08 -45.56 7.04
N ARG A 89 4.62 -45.31 8.28
CA ARG A 89 4.36 -46.38 9.26
C ARG A 89 3.27 -47.35 8.79
N ARG A 90 2.15 -46.85 8.24
CA ARG A 90 1.08 -47.69 7.69
C ARG A 90 1.58 -48.55 6.53
N ASN A 91 2.37 -47.95 5.62
CA ASN A 91 2.94 -48.64 4.47
C ASN A 91 3.96 -49.71 4.89
N ALA A 92 4.78 -49.44 5.92
CA ALA A 92 5.70 -50.44 6.48
C ALA A 92 4.94 -51.65 7.04
N GLY A 93 3.87 -51.44 7.81
CA GLY A 93 3.03 -52.53 8.32
C GLY A 93 2.24 -53.29 7.24
N LEU A 94 1.96 -52.66 6.09
CA LEU A 94 1.41 -53.33 4.90
C LEU A 94 2.46 -54.18 4.17
N PHE A 95 3.72 -53.74 4.18
CA PHE A 95 4.85 -54.49 3.62
C PHE A 95 5.12 -55.77 4.44
N ASP A 96 5.08 -55.65 5.78
CA ASP A 96 5.29 -56.74 6.74
C ASP A 96 4.20 -57.82 6.64
N ASN A 97 2.94 -57.42 6.39
CA ASN A 97 1.78 -58.32 6.28
C ASN A 97 1.57 -58.94 4.88
N GLY A 98 2.46 -58.71 3.91
CA GLY A 98 2.40 -59.31 2.57
C GLY A 98 1.20 -58.92 1.67
N GLN A 99 0.25 -58.11 2.17
CA GLN A 99 -0.96 -57.71 1.43
C GLN A 99 -0.70 -56.51 0.49
N PHE A 100 0.08 -56.75 -0.56
CA PHE A 100 0.27 -55.78 -1.65
C PHE A 100 -0.90 -55.79 -2.64
N ASP A 101 -2.02 -55.15 -2.27
CA ASP A 101 -3.12 -54.89 -3.21
C ASP A 101 -2.69 -53.88 -4.28
N TRP A 102 -2.92 -54.19 -5.57
CA TRP A 102 -2.62 -53.32 -6.72
C TRP A 102 -3.30 -51.95 -6.59
N LYS A 103 -4.46 -51.91 -5.94
CA LYS A 103 -5.19 -50.67 -5.62
C LYS A 103 -4.39 -49.74 -4.71
N HIS A 104 -3.57 -50.26 -3.78
CA HIS A 104 -2.71 -49.42 -2.94
C HIS A 104 -1.62 -48.76 -3.78
N ARG A 105 -0.95 -49.52 -4.66
CA ARG A 105 0.11 -49.01 -5.55
C ARG A 105 -0.42 -47.95 -6.52
N ILE A 106 -1.66 -48.11 -7.03
CA ILE A 106 -2.35 -47.08 -7.81
C ILE A 106 -2.66 -45.86 -6.92
N GLY A 107 -3.16 -46.05 -5.70
CA GLY A 107 -3.43 -44.95 -4.77
C GLY A 107 -2.19 -44.11 -4.44
N GLU A 108 -1.04 -44.73 -4.24
CA GLU A 108 0.25 -44.05 -4.02
C GLU A 108 0.74 -43.32 -5.26
N SER A 109 0.65 -43.97 -6.42
CA SER A 109 1.02 -43.38 -7.71
C SER A 109 0.13 -42.17 -8.03
N TYR A 110 -1.17 -42.27 -7.75
CA TYR A 110 -2.11 -41.16 -7.87
C TYR A 110 -1.77 -40.03 -6.91
N ASP A 111 -1.47 -40.30 -5.63
CA ASP A 111 -1.12 -39.26 -4.66
C ASP A 111 0.20 -38.53 -5.00
N ALA A 112 1.13 -39.21 -5.69
CA ALA A 112 2.33 -38.60 -6.26
C ALA A 112 2.03 -37.79 -7.54
N ALA A 113 1.26 -38.35 -8.47
CA ALA A 113 0.90 -37.74 -9.75
C ALA A 113 -0.10 -36.58 -9.62
N GLN A 114 -0.91 -36.53 -8.55
CA GLN A 114 -1.97 -35.55 -8.36
C GLN A 114 -1.49 -34.09 -8.44
N ALA A 115 -0.24 -33.81 -8.06
CA ALA A 115 0.31 -32.46 -8.22
C ALA A 115 0.47 -32.08 -9.70
N TRP A 116 0.95 -33.00 -10.53
CA TRP A 116 1.09 -32.79 -11.97
C TRP A 116 -0.28 -32.73 -12.65
N ILE A 117 -1.20 -33.64 -12.32
CA ILE A 117 -2.58 -33.65 -12.85
C ILE A 117 -3.30 -32.33 -12.57
N VAL A 118 -3.24 -31.84 -11.32
CA VAL A 118 -3.87 -30.56 -10.94
C VAL A 118 -3.22 -29.39 -11.68
N VAL A 119 -1.90 -29.38 -11.82
CA VAL A 119 -1.17 -28.34 -12.56
C VAL A 119 -1.50 -28.35 -14.06
N THR A 120 -1.65 -29.53 -14.69
CA THR A 120 -2.07 -29.65 -16.09
C THR A 120 -3.49 -29.12 -16.30
N ILE A 121 -4.44 -29.51 -15.45
CA ILE A 121 -5.84 -29.05 -15.55
C ILE A 121 -5.92 -27.53 -15.37
N ILE A 122 -5.15 -26.98 -14.42
CA ILE A 122 -5.05 -25.54 -14.19
C ILE A 122 -4.43 -24.83 -15.40
N GLY A 123 -3.31 -25.31 -15.92
CA GLY A 123 -2.63 -24.73 -17.08
C GLY A 123 -3.54 -24.70 -18.31
N ALA A 124 -4.20 -25.82 -18.63
CA ALA A 124 -5.13 -25.90 -19.75
C ALA A 124 -6.34 -24.96 -19.58
N ALA A 125 -6.88 -24.84 -18.37
CA ALA A 125 -7.95 -23.88 -18.08
C ALA A 125 -7.47 -22.42 -18.23
N ILE A 126 -6.24 -22.09 -17.80
CA ILE A 126 -5.66 -20.75 -17.97
C ILE A 126 -5.48 -20.42 -19.46
N GLY A 127 -4.90 -21.32 -20.25
CA GLY A 127 -4.72 -21.16 -21.69
C GLY A 127 -6.04 -20.97 -22.44
N LEU A 128 -7.06 -21.75 -22.12
CA LEU A 128 -8.40 -21.62 -22.72
C LEU A 128 -9.07 -20.28 -22.35
N ASN A 129 -8.97 -19.84 -21.09
CA ASN A 129 -9.48 -18.51 -20.70
C ASN A 129 -8.74 -17.39 -21.43
N ALA A 130 -7.41 -17.49 -21.58
CA ALA A 130 -6.61 -16.52 -22.33
C ALA A 130 -7.00 -16.44 -23.82
N ALA A 131 -7.22 -17.59 -24.47
CA ALA A 131 -7.68 -17.64 -25.86
C ALA A 131 -9.03 -16.95 -26.05
N VAL A 132 -10.03 -17.24 -25.21
CA VAL A 132 -11.35 -16.60 -25.24
C VAL A 132 -11.25 -15.09 -25.01
N LEU A 133 -10.38 -14.66 -24.08
CA LEU A 133 -10.16 -13.24 -23.80
C LEU A 133 -9.52 -12.50 -24.97
N ASN A 134 -8.54 -13.10 -25.65
CA ASN A 134 -7.89 -12.51 -26.82
C ASN A 134 -8.91 -12.30 -27.95
N ILE A 135 -9.60 -13.36 -28.37
CA ILE A 135 -10.62 -13.32 -29.43
C ILE A 135 -11.72 -12.28 -29.11
N ALA A 136 -12.20 -12.25 -27.87
CA ALA A 136 -13.22 -11.28 -27.46
C ALA A 136 -12.71 -9.84 -27.41
N THR A 137 -11.43 -9.61 -27.11
CA THR A 137 -10.85 -8.27 -27.02
C THR A 137 -10.67 -7.64 -28.40
N GLU A 138 -10.19 -8.41 -29.37
CA GLU A 138 -9.99 -7.94 -30.75
C GLU A 138 -11.32 -7.65 -31.44
N TRP A 139 -12.27 -8.58 -31.40
CA TRP A 139 -13.61 -8.35 -31.96
C TRP A 139 -14.31 -7.12 -31.35
N LEU A 140 -14.16 -6.89 -30.03
CA LEU A 140 -14.68 -5.68 -29.37
C LEU A 140 -13.89 -4.41 -29.67
N SER A 141 -12.65 -4.50 -30.15
CA SER A 141 -11.90 -3.35 -30.64
C SER A 141 -12.38 -2.94 -32.03
N ASP A 142 -12.41 -3.90 -32.96
CA ASP A 142 -12.64 -3.68 -34.39
C ASP A 142 -14.07 -3.22 -34.68
N ILE A 143 -15.04 -3.70 -33.90
CA ILE A 143 -16.45 -3.27 -33.97
C ILE A 143 -16.64 -1.75 -33.76
N LYS A 144 -15.67 -1.02 -33.21
CA LYS A 144 -15.70 0.46 -33.16
C LYS A 144 -15.39 1.12 -34.50
N LEU A 145 -14.67 0.42 -35.38
CA LEU A 145 -14.16 0.92 -36.66
C LEU A 145 -15.08 0.51 -37.82
N GLY A 146 -15.55 -0.74 -37.82
CA GLY A 146 -16.39 -1.30 -38.88
C GLY A 146 -17.08 -2.60 -38.48
N TYR A 147 -17.56 -3.32 -39.51
CA TYR A 147 -18.14 -4.65 -39.39
C TYR A 147 -17.87 -5.46 -40.67
N CYS A 148 -17.85 -6.78 -40.52
CA CYS A 148 -17.72 -7.72 -41.63
C CYS A 148 -19.11 -8.08 -42.21
N THR A 149 -19.26 -8.05 -43.54
CA THR A 149 -20.52 -8.40 -44.24
C THR A 149 -20.84 -9.89 -44.19
N THR A 150 -19.81 -10.75 -44.28
CA THR A 150 -19.97 -12.21 -44.34
C THR A 150 -20.44 -12.78 -43.00
N ALA A 151 -19.89 -12.30 -41.88
CA ALA A 151 -20.34 -12.64 -40.54
C ALA A 151 -19.93 -11.59 -39.48
N PHE A 152 -20.94 -11.02 -38.79
CA PHE A 152 -20.79 -9.97 -37.77
C PHE A 152 -19.88 -10.32 -36.57
N TYR A 153 -19.63 -11.61 -36.31
CA TYR A 153 -18.76 -12.08 -35.21
C TYR A 153 -17.29 -12.22 -35.61
N LEU A 154 -16.92 -11.89 -36.85
CA LEU A 154 -15.52 -11.84 -37.30
C LEU A 154 -14.93 -10.45 -37.01
N ASN A 155 -13.65 -10.43 -36.67
CA ASN A 155 -12.84 -9.21 -36.56
C ASN A 155 -12.27 -8.83 -37.96
N GLU A 156 -11.48 -7.76 -38.06
CA GLU A 156 -10.96 -7.29 -39.36
C GLU A 156 -10.03 -8.35 -40.00
N ASP A 157 -9.05 -8.86 -39.24
CA ASP A 157 -8.10 -9.90 -39.67
C ASP A 157 -8.77 -11.22 -40.13
N PHE A 158 -9.89 -11.63 -39.51
CA PHE A 158 -10.65 -12.82 -39.92
C PHE A 158 -11.62 -12.55 -41.07
N CYS A 159 -12.07 -11.32 -41.25
CA CYS A 159 -12.88 -10.92 -42.40
C CYS A 159 -12.03 -10.90 -43.66
N CYS A 160 -10.84 -10.29 -43.58
CA CYS A 160 -9.92 -10.06 -44.70
C CYS A 160 -8.87 -11.16 -44.88
N TRP A 161 -9.22 -12.40 -44.52
CA TRP A 161 -8.27 -13.51 -44.49
C TRP A 161 -7.69 -13.84 -45.88
N GLY A 162 -6.43 -13.50 -46.11
CA GLY A 162 -5.70 -13.78 -47.36
C GLY A 162 -5.74 -12.68 -48.41
N GLU A 163 -6.18 -11.48 -48.05
CA GLU A 163 -6.02 -10.25 -48.86
C GLU A 163 -5.15 -9.25 -48.08
N ASP A 164 -4.00 -8.86 -48.65
CA ASP A 164 -2.96 -8.09 -47.93
C ASP A 164 -3.26 -6.58 -47.78
N ASP A 165 -4.33 -6.06 -48.39
CA ASP A 165 -4.53 -4.61 -48.60
C ASP A 165 -5.95 -4.12 -48.27
N GLY A 166 -6.59 -4.78 -47.29
CA GLY A 166 -7.95 -4.49 -46.83
C GLY A 166 -9.05 -5.06 -47.74
N CYS A 167 -9.92 -5.89 -47.19
CA CYS A 167 -10.90 -6.63 -47.98
C CYS A 167 -12.15 -5.83 -48.31
N ALA A 168 -12.77 -6.17 -49.45
CA ALA A 168 -14.05 -5.60 -49.88
C ALA A 168 -15.22 -5.93 -48.94
N ASP A 169 -15.09 -6.97 -48.10
CA ASP A 169 -16.10 -7.41 -47.14
C ASP A 169 -16.07 -6.66 -45.80
N TRP A 170 -15.02 -5.90 -45.50
CA TRP A 170 -14.92 -5.08 -44.29
C TRP A 170 -15.38 -3.65 -44.55
N HIS A 171 -16.50 -3.27 -43.93
CA HIS A 171 -17.08 -1.94 -44.10
C HIS A 171 -17.02 -1.13 -42.81
N ARG A 172 -16.51 0.10 -42.91
CA ARG A 172 -16.71 1.13 -41.88
C ARG A 172 -18.20 1.43 -41.72
N TRP A 173 -18.62 1.76 -40.50
CA TRP A 173 -20.02 2.04 -40.16
C TRP A 173 -20.72 3.03 -41.12
N THR A 174 -20.01 4.06 -41.58
CA THR A 174 -20.47 4.97 -42.62
C THR A 174 -19.31 5.46 -43.49
N GLY A 175 -19.61 6.04 -44.65
CA GLY A 175 -18.63 6.79 -45.45
C GLY A 175 -18.32 8.19 -44.92
N LEU A 176 -18.99 8.65 -43.86
CA LEU A 176 -18.85 10.01 -43.31
C LEU A 176 -17.97 10.00 -42.06
N GLU A 177 -16.75 10.57 -42.15
CA GLU A 177 -15.82 10.61 -41.03
C GLU A 177 -16.40 11.21 -39.73
N PRO A 178 -17.20 12.31 -39.75
CA PRO A 178 -17.80 12.84 -38.53
C PRO A 178 -18.78 11.87 -37.85
N VAL A 179 -19.47 11.03 -38.64
CA VAL A 179 -20.41 10.03 -38.09
C VAL A 179 -19.63 8.85 -37.52
N ASN A 180 -18.58 8.39 -38.20
CA ASN A 180 -17.67 7.37 -37.66
C ASN A 180 -17.01 7.81 -36.35
N TYR A 181 -16.67 9.10 -36.22
CA TYR A 181 -16.15 9.67 -34.98
C TYR A 181 -17.18 9.62 -33.84
N LEU A 182 -18.44 9.98 -34.10
CA LEU A 182 -19.53 9.87 -33.12
C LEU A 182 -19.79 8.41 -32.72
N VAL A 183 -19.84 7.48 -33.68
CA VAL A 183 -19.99 6.04 -33.41
C VAL A 183 -18.85 5.53 -32.54
N TYR A 184 -17.60 5.89 -32.84
CA TYR A 184 -16.43 5.51 -32.05
C TYR A 184 -16.54 5.98 -30.59
N ILE A 185 -16.94 7.24 -30.34
CA ILE A 185 -17.14 7.79 -28.99
C ILE A 185 -18.27 7.07 -28.26
N ILE A 186 -19.42 6.86 -28.92
CA ILE A 186 -20.59 6.23 -28.31
C ILE A 186 -20.28 4.78 -27.90
N SER A 187 -19.70 3.98 -28.81
CA SER A 187 -19.29 2.60 -28.53
C SER A 187 -18.25 2.52 -27.42
N SER A 188 -17.21 3.37 -27.46
CA SER A 188 -16.19 3.44 -26.40
C SER A 188 -16.79 3.75 -25.03
N THR A 189 -17.70 4.72 -24.96
CA THR A 189 -18.38 5.11 -23.71
C THR A 189 -19.31 4.00 -23.20
N ALA A 190 -20.03 3.31 -24.09
CA ALA A 190 -20.92 2.20 -23.74
C ALA A 190 -20.16 0.98 -23.19
N PHE A 191 -18.99 0.65 -23.75
CA PHE A 191 -18.13 -0.43 -23.25
C PHE A 191 -17.56 -0.11 -21.86
N ALA A 192 -17.07 1.13 -21.65
CA ALA A 192 -16.60 1.57 -20.33
C ALA A 192 -17.73 1.56 -19.28
N PHE A 193 -18.94 2.02 -19.64
CA PHE A 193 -20.11 1.99 -18.77
C PHE A 193 -20.45 0.57 -18.34
N THR A 194 -20.50 -0.35 -19.31
CA THR A 194 -20.84 -1.76 -19.08
C THR A 194 -19.79 -2.44 -18.19
N SER A 195 -18.50 -2.24 -18.47
CA SER A 195 -17.40 -2.77 -17.64
C SER A 195 -17.47 -2.28 -16.19
N ALA A 196 -17.60 -0.96 -15.99
CA ALA A 196 -17.65 -0.36 -14.66
C ALA A 196 -18.92 -0.77 -13.87
N CYS A 197 -20.07 -0.89 -14.56
CA CYS A 197 -21.31 -1.38 -13.95
C CYS A 197 -21.20 -2.85 -13.51
N LEU A 198 -20.60 -3.73 -14.31
CA LEU A 198 -20.38 -5.14 -13.96
C LEU A 198 -19.48 -5.28 -12.71
N VAL A 199 -18.36 -4.55 -12.68
CA VAL A 199 -17.44 -4.55 -11.53
C VAL A 199 -18.12 -3.99 -10.27
N LYS A 200 -18.78 -2.83 -10.35
CA LYS A 200 -19.46 -2.21 -9.19
C LYS A 200 -20.61 -3.06 -8.64
N SER A 201 -21.34 -3.77 -9.50
CA SER A 201 -22.56 -4.49 -9.11
C SER A 201 -22.33 -5.92 -8.62
N TYR A 202 -21.37 -6.65 -9.21
CA TYR A 202 -21.19 -8.08 -8.94
C TYR A 202 -19.92 -8.43 -8.15
N SER A 203 -18.77 -7.82 -8.46
CA SER A 203 -17.52 -8.06 -7.70
C SER A 203 -16.59 -6.85 -7.75
N PRO A 204 -16.65 -5.95 -6.75
CA PRO A 204 -15.75 -4.80 -6.66
C PRO A 204 -14.26 -5.19 -6.60
N TYR A 205 -13.95 -6.40 -6.13
CA TYR A 205 -12.61 -6.99 -6.11
C TYR A 205 -12.05 -7.33 -7.50
N ALA A 206 -12.85 -7.23 -8.57
CA ALA A 206 -12.39 -7.37 -9.95
C ALA A 206 -11.70 -6.11 -10.50
N ALA A 207 -11.82 -4.95 -9.84
CA ALA A 207 -11.17 -3.70 -10.26
C ALA A 207 -9.63 -3.77 -10.23
N GLY A 208 -8.96 -2.87 -10.96
CA GLY A 208 -7.50 -2.75 -11.02
C GLY A 208 -6.81 -3.97 -11.62
N SER A 209 -5.52 -4.13 -11.36
CA SER A 209 -4.73 -5.28 -11.82
C SER A 209 -5.00 -6.51 -10.96
N GLY A 210 -4.80 -6.40 -9.64
CA GLY A 210 -4.82 -7.52 -8.70
C GLY A 210 -3.44 -8.04 -8.29
N ILE A 211 -2.34 -7.56 -8.91
CA ILE A 211 -0.97 -8.03 -8.59
C ILE A 211 -0.59 -7.72 -7.14
N SER A 212 -0.79 -6.48 -6.68
CA SER A 212 -0.50 -6.05 -5.30
C SER A 212 -1.22 -6.92 -4.27
N GLU A 213 -2.49 -7.22 -4.52
CA GLU A 213 -3.32 -8.05 -3.67
C GLU A 213 -2.88 -9.53 -3.66
N ILE A 214 -2.49 -10.07 -4.81
CA ILE A 214 -1.93 -11.44 -4.92
C ILE A 214 -0.61 -11.54 -4.16
N LYS A 215 0.26 -10.54 -4.25
CA LYS A 215 1.53 -10.46 -3.52
C LYS A 215 1.31 -10.52 -2.00
N CYS A 216 0.31 -9.81 -1.48
CA CYS A 216 -0.11 -9.91 -0.08
C CYS A 216 -0.65 -11.30 0.30
N ILE A 217 -1.45 -11.93 -0.56
CA ILE A 217 -1.98 -13.29 -0.32
C ILE A 217 -0.86 -14.34 -0.32
N ILE A 218 0.12 -14.22 -1.22
CA ILE A 218 1.30 -15.10 -1.28
C ILE A 218 2.21 -14.88 -0.07
N ALA A 219 2.37 -13.65 0.43
CA ALA A 219 3.07 -13.37 1.68
C ALA A 219 2.39 -14.01 2.91
N GLY A 220 1.05 -14.20 2.87
CA GLY A 220 0.31 -14.97 3.86
C GLY A 220 -0.96 -14.31 4.40
N PHE A 221 -1.36 -13.16 3.85
CA PHE A 221 -2.53 -12.38 4.28
C PHE A 221 -3.74 -12.71 3.40
N VAL A 222 -4.65 -13.54 3.91
CA VAL A 222 -5.78 -14.05 3.10
C VAL A 222 -6.92 -13.04 3.05
N MET A 223 -7.21 -12.54 1.84
CA MET A 223 -8.41 -11.75 1.54
C MET A 223 -9.59 -12.66 1.16
N LYS A 224 -10.72 -12.51 1.87
CA LYS A 224 -11.96 -13.23 1.60
C LYS A 224 -12.63 -12.68 0.33
N GLY A 225 -13.15 -13.57 -0.52
CA GLY A 225 -13.88 -13.19 -1.75
C GLY A 225 -12.99 -12.81 -2.94
N PHE A 226 -11.79 -12.27 -2.73
CA PHE A 226 -10.86 -11.85 -3.79
C PHE A 226 -10.58 -13.00 -4.80
N LEU A 227 -10.00 -14.11 -4.34
CA LEU A 227 -9.78 -15.33 -5.17
C LEU A 227 -11.05 -16.21 -5.32
N GLY A 228 -12.18 -15.58 -5.62
CA GLY A 228 -13.50 -16.20 -5.77
C GLY A 228 -13.89 -16.49 -7.22
N PHE A 229 -14.80 -17.45 -7.40
CA PHE A 229 -15.33 -17.80 -8.74
C PHE A 229 -16.05 -16.62 -9.42
N TRP A 230 -16.82 -15.83 -8.66
CA TRP A 230 -17.46 -14.63 -9.21
C TRP A 230 -16.46 -13.56 -9.65
N THR A 231 -15.33 -13.40 -8.95
CA THR A 231 -14.25 -12.49 -9.36
C THR A 231 -13.61 -12.95 -10.66
N LEU A 232 -13.38 -14.27 -10.83
CA LEU A 232 -12.92 -14.83 -12.10
C LEU A 232 -13.86 -14.46 -13.27
N VAL A 233 -15.15 -14.79 -13.15
CA VAL A 233 -16.14 -14.56 -14.23
C VAL A 233 -16.28 -13.07 -14.56
N ILE A 234 -16.43 -12.22 -13.54
CA ILE A 234 -16.62 -10.78 -13.76
C ILE A 234 -15.34 -10.12 -14.30
N LYS A 235 -14.15 -10.51 -13.82
CA LYS A 235 -12.89 -9.95 -14.33
C LYS A 235 -12.64 -10.38 -15.78
N SER A 236 -12.95 -11.63 -16.14
CA SER A 236 -12.83 -12.10 -17.53
C SER A 236 -13.84 -11.41 -18.48
N LEU A 237 -15.07 -11.11 -18.05
CA LEU A 237 -16.04 -10.43 -18.91
C LEU A 237 -15.81 -8.92 -19.01
N ALA A 238 -15.42 -8.27 -17.91
CA ALA A 238 -15.26 -6.82 -17.86
C ALA A 238 -13.92 -6.33 -18.45
N LEU A 239 -12.90 -7.19 -18.57
CA LEU A 239 -11.59 -6.83 -19.08
C LEU A 239 -11.56 -6.54 -20.60
N PRO A 240 -12.10 -7.39 -21.49
CA PRO A 240 -12.21 -7.06 -22.91
C PRO A 240 -12.97 -5.77 -23.15
N LEU A 241 -14.08 -5.55 -22.43
CA LEU A 241 -14.86 -4.31 -22.47
C LEU A 241 -14.07 -3.07 -22.02
N ALA A 242 -13.19 -3.21 -21.01
CA ALA A 242 -12.35 -2.11 -20.53
C ALA A 242 -11.28 -1.71 -21.57
N ILE A 243 -10.67 -2.69 -22.24
CA ILE A 243 -9.66 -2.44 -23.29
C ILE A 243 -10.34 -1.88 -24.54
N ALA A 244 -11.40 -2.54 -25.01
CA ALA A 244 -12.22 -2.09 -26.14
C ALA A 244 -12.73 -0.65 -25.98
N SER A 245 -13.01 -0.19 -24.75
CA SER A 245 -13.41 1.20 -24.49
C SER A 245 -12.37 2.27 -24.83
N GLY A 246 -11.15 1.90 -25.23
CA GLY A 246 -10.07 2.83 -25.58
C GLY A 246 -9.43 3.52 -24.37
N LEU A 247 -9.78 3.13 -23.14
CA LEU A 247 -9.06 3.50 -21.93
C LEU A 247 -7.60 3.01 -22.03
N SER A 248 -6.64 3.78 -21.51
CA SER A 248 -5.22 3.40 -21.57
C SER A 248 -4.87 2.36 -20.51
N VAL A 249 -5.33 1.12 -20.76
CA VAL A 249 -5.24 -0.06 -19.90
C VAL A 249 -4.94 -1.30 -20.74
N GLY A 250 -4.28 -2.31 -20.15
CA GLY A 250 -3.96 -3.58 -20.82
C GLY A 250 -4.38 -4.82 -20.03
N LYS A 251 -4.39 -5.98 -20.70
CA LYS A 251 -4.82 -7.28 -20.14
C LYS A 251 -3.80 -7.98 -19.22
N GLU A 252 -2.51 -7.68 -19.36
CA GLU A 252 -1.45 -8.51 -18.75
C GLU A 252 -1.33 -8.42 -17.22
N GLY A 253 -1.72 -7.30 -16.62
CA GLY A 253 -1.82 -7.20 -15.16
C GLY A 253 -3.01 -8.02 -14.61
N PRO A 254 -4.23 -7.80 -15.15
CA PRO A 254 -5.40 -8.62 -14.89
C PRO A 254 -5.25 -10.11 -15.18
N SER A 255 -4.36 -10.53 -16.09
CA SER A 255 -4.20 -11.94 -16.46
C SER A 255 -3.64 -12.80 -15.34
N VAL A 256 -2.66 -12.27 -14.61
CA VAL A 256 -2.13 -12.86 -13.38
C VAL A 256 -3.27 -13.13 -12.39
N HIS A 257 -4.21 -12.19 -12.24
CA HIS A 257 -5.31 -12.35 -11.30
C HIS A 257 -6.36 -13.38 -11.75
N TYR A 258 -6.82 -13.38 -13.01
CA TYR A 258 -7.74 -14.45 -13.43
C TYR A 258 -7.07 -15.83 -13.36
N ALA A 259 -5.77 -15.94 -13.67
CA ALA A 259 -5.02 -17.18 -13.60
C ALA A 259 -4.94 -17.73 -12.16
N VAL A 260 -4.60 -16.88 -11.18
CA VAL A 260 -4.57 -17.22 -9.75
C VAL A 260 -5.98 -17.54 -9.22
N CYS A 261 -7.02 -16.86 -9.71
CA CYS A 261 -8.41 -17.21 -9.41
C CYS A 261 -8.79 -18.61 -9.95
N THR A 262 -8.46 -18.93 -11.19
CA THR A 262 -8.65 -20.27 -11.80
C THR A 262 -7.94 -21.35 -10.99
N GLY A 263 -6.68 -21.10 -10.58
CA GLY A 263 -5.94 -21.98 -9.67
C GLY A 263 -6.62 -22.17 -8.32
N SER A 264 -7.12 -21.08 -7.71
CA SER A 264 -7.87 -21.10 -6.44
C SER A 264 -9.17 -21.92 -6.54
N VAL A 265 -9.94 -21.74 -7.61
CA VAL A 265 -11.20 -22.47 -7.84
C VAL A 265 -10.93 -23.96 -8.05
N ILE A 266 -10.01 -24.31 -8.95
CA ILE A 266 -9.71 -25.72 -9.29
C ILE A 266 -9.06 -26.44 -8.11
N SER A 267 -8.09 -25.83 -7.43
CA SER A 267 -7.41 -26.46 -6.27
C SER A 267 -8.36 -26.76 -5.10
N ARG A 268 -9.43 -25.95 -4.91
CA ARG A 268 -10.48 -26.21 -3.90
C ARG A 268 -11.32 -27.46 -4.18
N LEU A 269 -11.39 -27.94 -5.42
CA LEU A 269 -12.04 -29.20 -5.77
C LEU A 269 -11.27 -30.40 -5.19
N PHE A 270 -9.95 -30.26 -5.01
CA PHE A 270 -9.08 -31.31 -4.50
C PHE A 270 -8.84 -31.16 -2.99
N GLN A 271 -9.32 -32.13 -2.21
CA GLN A 271 -9.29 -32.11 -0.74
C GLN A 271 -7.88 -31.90 -0.13
N LYS A 272 -6.83 -32.32 -0.83
CA LYS A 272 -5.42 -32.18 -0.42
C LYS A 272 -4.96 -30.71 -0.37
N TYR A 273 -5.36 -29.91 -1.35
CA TYR A 273 -5.00 -28.50 -1.43
C TYR A 273 -5.95 -27.66 -0.59
N ARG A 274 -7.27 -27.93 -0.64
CA ARG A 274 -8.28 -27.28 0.22
C ARG A 274 -7.97 -27.32 1.72
N ARG A 275 -7.19 -28.31 2.19
CA ARG A 275 -6.81 -28.50 3.61
C ARG A 275 -5.34 -28.16 3.94
N ASN A 276 -4.59 -27.56 3.03
CA ASN A 276 -3.18 -27.22 3.26
C ASN A 276 -2.86 -25.90 2.55
N ALA A 277 -2.65 -24.84 3.34
CA ALA A 277 -2.41 -23.50 2.82
C ALA A 277 -1.03 -23.41 2.14
N SER A 278 -0.01 -24.05 2.71
CA SER A 278 1.34 -24.18 2.11
C SER A 278 1.29 -24.75 0.70
N LYS A 279 0.55 -25.84 0.49
CA LYS A 279 0.36 -26.47 -0.83
C LYS A 279 -0.50 -25.64 -1.77
N THR A 280 -1.44 -24.86 -1.24
CA THR A 280 -2.21 -23.91 -2.04
C THR A 280 -1.31 -22.76 -2.53
N ARG A 281 -0.43 -22.19 -1.69
CA ARG A 281 0.52 -21.14 -2.13
C ARG A 281 1.46 -21.62 -3.25
N GLU A 282 1.94 -22.87 -3.19
CA GLU A 282 2.72 -23.46 -4.29
C GLU A 282 1.94 -23.42 -5.63
N ILE A 283 0.63 -23.72 -5.60
CA ILE A 283 -0.23 -23.62 -6.78
C ILE A 283 -0.46 -22.16 -7.20
N LEU A 284 -0.79 -21.26 -6.28
CA LEU A 284 -1.05 -19.84 -6.62
C LEU A 284 0.17 -19.18 -7.26
N SER A 285 1.39 -19.48 -6.77
CA SER A 285 2.64 -18.98 -7.35
C SER A 285 2.90 -19.52 -8.76
N ALA A 286 2.54 -20.79 -9.01
CA ALA A 286 2.57 -21.41 -10.34
C ALA A 286 1.51 -20.82 -11.30
N CYS A 287 0.33 -20.47 -10.78
CA CYS A 287 -0.73 -19.83 -11.57
C CYS A 287 -0.37 -18.39 -11.94
N ALA A 288 0.29 -17.65 -11.04
CA ALA A 288 0.80 -16.31 -11.36
C ALA A 288 1.83 -16.37 -12.49
N ALA A 289 2.77 -17.33 -12.43
CA ALA A 289 3.72 -17.58 -13.52
C ALA A 289 3.03 -17.94 -14.84
N ALA A 290 2.04 -18.84 -14.80
CA ALA A 290 1.26 -19.23 -15.98
C ALA A 290 0.43 -18.07 -16.56
N GLY A 291 -0.10 -17.18 -15.73
CA GLY A 291 -0.83 -15.98 -16.15
C GLY A 291 0.03 -14.99 -16.92
N VAL A 292 1.28 -14.77 -16.48
CA VAL A 292 2.27 -13.97 -17.23
C VAL A 292 2.73 -14.70 -18.49
N ALA A 293 2.88 -16.03 -18.43
CA ALA A 293 3.28 -16.81 -19.60
C ALA A 293 2.24 -16.76 -20.74
N VAL A 294 0.94 -16.83 -20.45
CA VAL A 294 -0.11 -16.67 -21.50
C VAL A 294 -0.33 -15.23 -21.93
N ALA A 295 0.05 -14.25 -21.10
CA ALA A 295 0.02 -12.83 -21.44
C ALA A 295 1.06 -12.46 -22.50
N PHE A 296 2.30 -12.91 -22.30
CA PHE A 296 3.45 -12.56 -23.15
C PHE A 296 3.91 -13.69 -24.08
N GLY A 297 3.21 -14.82 -24.13
CA GLY A 297 3.67 -16.01 -24.85
C GLY A 297 5.01 -16.60 -24.33
N SER A 298 5.40 -16.25 -23.10
CA SER A 298 6.76 -16.40 -22.55
C SER A 298 6.78 -17.30 -21.30
N PRO A 299 7.00 -18.63 -21.45
CA PRO A 299 6.97 -19.57 -20.32
C PRO A 299 8.11 -19.37 -19.32
N ILE A 300 9.33 -19.08 -19.79
CA ILE A 300 10.49 -18.89 -18.90
C ILE A 300 10.38 -17.52 -18.24
N GLY A 301 10.06 -16.48 -19.02
CA GLY A 301 9.87 -15.12 -18.52
C GLY A 301 8.76 -15.03 -17.46
N GLY A 302 7.64 -15.75 -17.64
CA GLY A 302 6.58 -15.82 -16.64
C GLY A 302 6.98 -16.48 -15.31
N VAL A 303 7.82 -17.51 -15.34
CA VAL A 303 8.36 -18.13 -14.12
C VAL A 303 9.35 -17.22 -13.42
N LEU A 304 10.23 -16.55 -14.17
CA LEU A 304 11.16 -15.56 -13.63
C LEU A 304 10.42 -14.37 -13.01
N PHE A 305 9.35 -13.88 -13.64
CA PHE A 305 8.52 -12.83 -13.06
C PHE A 305 7.92 -13.25 -11.70
N SER A 306 7.47 -14.50 -11.57
CA SER A 306 6.94 -15.03 -10.32
C SER A 306 8.02 -15.15 -9.23
N LEU A 307 9.27 -15.38 -9.62
CA LEU A 307 10.45 -15.38 -8.74
C LEU A 307 10.88 -13.97 -8.32
N GLU A 308 10.96 -13.03 -9.27
CA GLU A 308 11.48 -11.67 -9.07
C GLU A 308 10.47 -10.76 -8.35
N GLU A 309 9.16 -10.95 -8.59
CA GLU A 309 8.13 -9.99 -8.18
C GLU A 309 6.97 -10.57 -7.35
N MET A 310 6.64 -11.87 -7.47
CA MET A 310 5.51 -12.46 -6.70
C MET A 310 5.92 -13.14 -5.38
N SER A 311 7.03 -13.87 -5.33
CA SER A 311 7.36 -14.74 -4.18
C SER A 311 8.87 -14.90 -3.93
N SER A 312 9.38 -14.25 -2.90
CA SER A 312 10.81 -14.27 -2.51
C SER A 312 11.34 -15.64 -2.04
N TYR A 313 10.47 -16.53 -1.54
CA TYR A 313 10.85 -17.92 -1.26
C TYR A 313 10.13 -18.90 -2.19
N PHE A 314 10.90 -19.51 -3.08
CA PHE A 314 10.40 -20.35 -4.17
C PHE A 314 11.16 -21.69 -4.23
N PRO A 315 10.62 -22.78 -3.66
CA PRO A 315 11.26 -24.08 -3.69
C PRO A 315 11.50 -24.58 -5.12
N LEU A 316 12.63 -25.25 -5.39
CA LEU A 316 12.94 -25.86 -6.70
C LEU A 316 11.80 -26.75 -7.25
N LYS A 317 11.10 -27.46 -6.36
CA LYS A 317 9.92 -28.30 -6.71
C LYS A 317 8.72 -27.48 -7.20
N THR A 318 8.61 -26.23 -6.76
CA THR A 318 7.62 -25.27 -7.22
C THR A 318 8.07 -24.65 -8.54
N ILE A 319 9.38 -24.40 -8.76
CA ILE A 319 9.91 -23.88 -10.05
C ILE A 319 9.50 -24.82 -11.19
N TRP A 320 9.85 -26.10 -11.09
CA TRP A 320 9.50 -27.11 -12.12
C TRP A 320 8.00 -27.24 -12.38
N ARG A 321 7.17 -27.14 -11.34
CA ARG A 321 5.71 -27.16 -11.49
C ARG A 321 5.16 -25.88 -12.12
N SER A 322 5.75 -24.73 -11.82
CA SER A 322 5.36 -23.43 -12.38
C SER A 322 5.71 -23.37 -13.85
N TYR A 323 6.92 -23.80 -14.22
CA TYR A 323 7.35 -23.94 -15.61
C TYR A 323 6.45 -24.89 -16.40
N PHE A 324 6.14 -26.07 -15.85
CA PHE A 324 5.22 -27.00 -16.50
C PHE A 324 3.77 -26.45 -16.58
N CYS A 325 3.30 -25.70 -15.59
CA CYS A 325 1.99 -25.02 -15.65
C CYS A 325 1.95 -23.99 -16.79
N ALA A 326 2.99 -23.15 -16.86
CA ALA A 326 3.16 -22.13 -17.89
C ALA A 326 3.23 -22.77 -19.29
N LEU A 327 4.06 -23.81 -19.47
CA LEU A 327 4.20 -24.52 -20.74
C LEU A 327 2.89 -25.17 -21.19
N VAL A 328 2.13 -25.79 -20.29
CA VAL A 328 0.79 -26.33 -20.65
C VAL A 328 -0.18 -25.20 -21.01
N ALA A 329 -0.14 -24.07 -20.31
CA ALA A 329 -1.02 -22.94 -20.58
C ALA A 329 -0.70 -22.26 -21.93
N THR A 330 0.57 -22.05 -22.26
CA THR A 330 0.98 -21.51 -23.55
C THR A 330 0.80 -22.51 -24.69
N ALA A 331 1.01 -23.81 -24.46
CA ALA A 331 0.73 -24.84 -25.47
C ALA A 331 -0.77 -24.94 -25.81
N VAL A 332 -1.67 -24.76 -24.82
CA VAL A 332 -3.12 -24.70 -25.08
C VAL A 332 -3.51 -23.40 -25.79
N LEU A 333 -2.89 -22.26 -25.44
CA LEU A 333 -3.07 -21.01 -26.18
C LEU A 333 -2.62 -21.15 -27.64
N ALA A 334 -1.45 -21.76 -27.88
CA ALA A 334 -0.91 -22.07 -29.21
C ALA A 334 -1.86 -22.97 -30.02
N ALA A 335 -2.33 -24.06 -29.41
CA ALA A 335 -3.25 -25.00 -30.04
C ALA A 335 -4.63 -24.40 -30.35
N MET A 336 -5.05 -23.37 -29.60
CA MET A 336 -6.27 -22.61 -29.90
C MET A 336 -6.05 -21.53 -30.95
N ASN A 337 -4.80 -21.13 -31.21
CA ASN A 337 -4.36 -20.21 -32.25
C ASN A 337 -5.32 -18.99 -32.41
N PRO A 338 -5.48 -18.16 -31.35
CA PRO A 338 -6.56 -17.17 -31.27
C PRO A 338 -6.50 -16.07 -32.33
N PHE A 339 -5.34 -15.87 -32.97
CA PHE A 339 -5.11 -14.92 -34.06
C PHE A 339 -5.00 -15.62 -35.44
N ARG A 340 -5.04 -16.96 -35.46
CA ARG A 340 -4.69 -17.86 -36.56
C ARG A 340 -3.30 -17.71 -37.22
N THR A 341 -2.54 -16.65 -36.92
CA THR A 341 -1.16 -16.41 -37.41
C THR A 341 -0.13 -17.46 -36.95
N GLY A 342 -0.46 -18.30 -35.97
CA GLY A 342 0.48 -19.22 -35.33
C GLY A 342 1.37 -18.57 -34.26
N GLN A 343 1.29 -17.25 -34.09
CA GLN A 343 1.96 -16.51 -33.02
C GLN A 343 1.20 -16.60 -31.70
N LEU A 344 1.92 -16.52 -30.57
CA LEU A 344 1.31 -16.58 -29.23
C LEU A 344 0.75 -15.23 -28.77
N VAL A 345 1.29 -14.14 -29.30
CA VAL A 345 0.86 -12.75 -29.06
C VAL A 345 0.95 -11.94 -30.36
N MET A 346 0.09 -10.93 -30.50
CA MET A 346 -0.06 -10.12 -31.71
C MET A 346 1.19 -9.28 -32.09
N PHE A 347 2.07 -8.97 -31.12
CA PHE A 347 3.25 -8.12 -31.29
C PHE A 347 4.57 -8.91 -31.35
N GLN A 348 4.51 -10.19 -31.74
CA GLN A 348 5.68 -11.06 -31.89
C GLN A 348 6.42 -10.72 -33.19
N VAL A 349 7.69 -10.31 -33.11
CA VAL A 349 8.51 -9.85 -34.26
C VAL A 349 9.92 -10.44 -34.17
N SER A 350 10.41 -11.03 -35.26
CA SER A 350 11.77 -11.55 -35.37
C SER A 350 12.74 -10.50 -35.94
N TYR A 351 13.95 -10.42 -35.40
CA TYR A 351 15.03 -9.56 -35.88
C TYR A 351 16.27 -10.38 -36.23
N ASP A 352 16.65 -10.40 -37.51
CA ASP A 352 17.79 -11.19 -38.00
C ASP A 352 19.12 -10.39 -38.04
N ARG A 353 19.07 -9.07 -37.82
CA ARG A 353 20.24 -8.18 -37.90
C ARG A 353 21.00 -8.06 -36.58
N SER A 354 22.31 -7.86 -36.67
CA SER A 354 23.17 -7.48 -35.55
C SER A 354 23.10 -5.98 -35.25
N TRP A 355 23.22 -5.60 -33.98
CA TRP A 355 23.43 -4.22 -33.53
C TRP A 355 24.91 -3.83 -33.52
N HIS A 356 25.20 -2.53 -33.54
CA HIS A 356 26.55 -1.95 -33.57
C HIS A 356 26.91 -1.24 -32.26
N PHE A 357 28.21 -1.22 -31.91
CA PHE A 357 28.66 -0.65 -30.63
C PHE A 357 28.33 0.85 -30.44
N PHE A 358 28.27 1.63 -31.53
CA PHE A 358 27.91 3.06 -31.44
C PHE A 358 26.46 3.28 -30.97
N GLU A 359 25.57 2.31 -31.18
CA GLU A 359 24.15 2.39 -30.81
C GLU A 359 23.94 2.40 -29.30
N VAL A 360 24.91 1.89 -28.53
CA VAL A 360 24.90 1.87 -27.06
C VAL A 360 24.66 3.27 -26.46
N VAL A 361 25.13 4.34 -27.11
CA VAL A 361 24.88 5.73 -26.68
C VAL A 361 23.38 6.07 -26.69
N PHE A 362 22.66 5.64 -27.73
CA PHE A 362 21.21 5.84 -27.84
C PHE A 362 20.43 4.87 -26.95
N TYR A 363 20.94 3.65 -26.76
CA TYR A 363 20.36 2.68 -25.82
C TYR A 363 20.43 3.19 -24.37
N ILE A 364 21.54 3.85 -23.97
CA ILE A 364 21.63 4.53 -22.68
C ILE A 364 20.56 5.64 -22.56
N LEU A 365 20.39 6.47 -23.59
CA LEU A 365 19.36 7.52 -23.60
C LEU A 365 17.93 6.96 -23.46
N ILE A 366 17.64 5.81 -24.11
CA ILE A 366 16.38 5.08 -23.94
C ILE A 366 16.21 4.55 -22.50
N GLY A 367 17.27 4.03 -21.89
CA GLY A 367 17.26 3.59 -20.49
C GLY A 367 17.04 4.73 -19.50
N LEU A 368 17.66 5.89 -19.72
CA LEU A 368 17.43 7.11 -18.93
C LEU A 368 15.96 7.54 -18.99
N PHE A 369 15.37 7.53 -20.20
CA PHE A 369 13.94 7.81 -20.37
C PHE A 369 13.06 6.81 -19.62
N GLY A 370 13.34 5.51 -19.71
CA GLY A 370 12.57 4.46 -19.02
C GLY A 370 12.49 4.66 -17.52
N GLY A 371 13.62 4.95 -16.86
CA GLY A 371 13.66 5.18 -15.42
C GLY A 371 12.94 6.47 -14.99
N LEU A 372 13.14 7.57 -15.72
CA LEU A 372 12.45 8.85 -15.47
C LEU A 372 10.94 8.73 -15.70
N TYR A 373 10.51 8.02 -16.74
CA TYR A 373 9.11 7.71 -17.04
C TYR A 373 8.48 6.91 -15.89
N GLY A 374 9.15 5.85 -15.41
CA GLY A 374 8.67 5.03 -14.29
C GLY A 374 8.44 5.86 -13.02
N ALA A 375 9.46 6.62 -12.61
CA ALA A 375 9.38 7.51 -11.45
C ALA A 375 8.25 8.56 -11.57
N LEU A 376 8.07 9.15 -12.76
CA LEU A 376 7.01 10.11 -13.04
C LEU A 376 5.63 9.46 -12.91
N VAL A 377 5.38 8.34 -13.60
CA VAL A 377 4.06 7.69 -13.60
C VAL A 377 3.69 7.16 -12.22
N ILE A 378 4.62 6.53 -11.49
CA ILE A 378 4.38 6.07 -10.12
C ILE A 378 3.95 7.25 -9.24
N LYS A 379 4.73 8.34 -9.22
CA LYS A 379 4.49 9.50 -8.36
C LYS A 379 3.17 10.21 -8.65
N TRP A 380 2.78 10.33 -9.93
CA TRP A 380 1.52 10.98 -10.31
C TRP A 380 0.30 10.05 -10.22
N ASN A 381 0.45 8.76 -10.48
CA ASN A 381 -0.65 7.81 -10.34
C ASN A 381 -1.11 7.71 -8.87
N LEU A 382 -0.17 7.61 -7.92
CA LEU A 382 -0.50 7.60 -6.48
C LEU A 382 -1.26 8.86 -6.04
N ARG A 383 -0.91 10.04 -6.59
CA ARG A 383 -1.64 11.29 -6.34
C ARG A 383 -3.05 11.27 -6.93
N ALA A 384 -3.23 10.73 -8.13
CA ALA A 384 -4.55 10.53 -8.73
C ALA A 384 -5.40 9.55 -7.90
N GLN A 385 -4.79 8.49 -7.34
CA GLN A 385 -5.46 7.55 -6.43
C GLN A 385 -5.85 8.20 -5.09
N ALA A 386 -4.98 9.05 -4.51
CA ALA A 386 -5.29 9.81 -3.30
C ALA A 386 -6.50 10.75 -3.53
N PHE A 387 -6.49 11.48 -4.65
CA PHE A 387 -7.62 12.32 -5.07
C PHE A 387 -8.92 11.51 -5.24
N ARG A 388 -8.85 10.34 -5.89
CA ARG A 388 -10.01 9.44 -6.05
C ARG A 388 -10.59 8.98 -4.73
N LYS A 389 -9.73 8.57 -3.79
CA LYS A 389 -10.12 8.11 -2.44
C LYS A 389 -10.84 9.22 -1.65
N LYS A 390 -10.39 10.49 -1.78
CA LYS A 390 -10.99 11.65 -1.09
C LYS A 390 -12.27 12.18 -1.77
N TYR A 391 -12.34 12.22 -3.10
CA TYR A 391 -13.41 12.94 -3.83
C TYR A 391 -14.29 12.10 -4.78
N LEU A 392 -13.78 11.02 -5.38
CA LEU A 392 -14.48 10.30 -6.46
C LEU A 392 -15.04 8.93 -6.06
N ALA A 393 -14.86 8.49 -4.81
CA ALA A 393 -15.24 7.15 -4.33
C ALA A 393 -16.69 6.73 -4.69
N ASN A 394 -17.64 7.66 -4.64
CA ASN A 394 -19.05 7.41 -4.96
C ASN A 394 -19.35 7.38 -6.48
N TYR A 395 -18.58 8.13 -7.26
CA TYR A 395 -18.82 8.41 -8.70
C TYR A 395 -18.02 7.53 -9.66
N ALA A 396 -17.44 6.43 -9.17
CA ALA A 396 -16.54 5.53 -9.90
C ALA A 396 -16.99 5.06 -11.31
N VAL A 397 -18.30 4.90 -11.55
CA VAL A 397 -18.82 4.52 -12.89
C VAL A 397 -18.81 5.72 -13.84
N LEU A 398 -19.28 6.88 -13.36
CA LEU A 398 -19.30 8.13 -14.12
C LEU A 398 -17.87 8.58 -14.48
N GLU A 399 -16.92 8.39 -13.56
CA GLU A 399 -15.51 8.65 -13.82
C GLU A 399 -14.98 7.82 -14.99
N ALA A 400 -15.20 6.50 -14.97
CA ALA A 400 -14.72 5.61 -16.03
C ALA A 400 -15.34 5.94 -17.40
N THR A 401 -16.63 6.31 -17.45
CA THR A 401 -17.30 6.69 -18.71
C THR A 401 -16.86 8.04 -19.23
N LEU A 402 -16.73 9.05 -18.36
CA LEU A 402 -16.25 10.38 -18.78
C LEU A 402 -14.79 10.31 -19.25
N LEU A 403 -13.95 9.49 -18.60
CA LEU A 403 -12.59 9.28 -19.04
C LEU A 403 -12.54 8.56 -20.39
N ALA A 404 -13.33 7.50 -20.60
CA ALA A 404 -13.39 6.82 -21.89
C ALA A 404 -13.86 7.75 -23.03
N ALA A 405 -14.88 8.58 -22.78
CA ALA A 405 -15.33 9.59 -23.73
C ALA A 405 -14.23 10.63 -24.04
N ALA A 406 -13.54 11.14 -23.02
CA ALA A 406 -12.43 12.08 -23.20
C ALA A 406 -11.23 11.44 -23.95
N THR A 407 -10.89 10.20 -23.64
CA THR A 407 -9.85 9.45 -24.36
C THR A 407 -10.26 9.24 -25.82
N ALA A 408 -11.50 8.83 -26.11
CA ALA A 408 -11.99 8.66 -27.47
C ALA A 408 -11.93 9.97 -28.28
N ILE A 409 -12.31 11.10 -27.67
CA ILE A 409 -12.26 12.44 -28.29
C ILE A 409 -10.82 12.85 -28.62
N VAL A 410 -9.87 12.66 -27.70
CA VAL A 410 -8.47 13.12 -27.86
C VAL A 410 -7.65 12.16 -28.72
N CYS A 411 -7.94 10.85 -28.68
CA CYS A 411 -7.17 9.83 -29.38
C CYS A 411 -7.58 9.63 -30.84
N PHE A 412 -8.87 9.78 -31.20
CA PHE A 412 -9.33 9.52 -32.58
C PHE A 412 -8.60 10.35 -33.67
N PRO A 413 -8.23 11.63 -33.47
CA PRO A 413 -7.50 12.42 -34.48
C PRO A 413 -6.07 11.97 -34.73
N ASN A 414 -5.44 11.19 -33.83
CA ASN A 414 -4.08 10.68 -34.01
C ASN A 414 -4.15 9.17 -34.30
N ALA A 415 -3.68 8.76 -35.47
CA ALA A 415 -3.78 7.38 -35.92
C ALA A 415 -3.17 6.36 -34.94
N PHE A 416 -2.00 6.65 -34.38
CA PHE A 416 -1.34 5.79 -33.40
C PHE A 416 -2.05 5.74 -32.04
N LEU A 417 -2.94 6.68 -31.75
CA LEU A 417 -3.77 6.69 -30.53
C LEU A 417 -5.16 6.07 -30.73
N LYS A 418 -5.66 6.05 -31.97
CA LYS A 418 -6.99 5.55 -32.34
C LYS A 418 -7.09 4.02 -32.31
N ILE A 419 -6.03 3.33 -32.71
CA ILE A 419 -5.92 1.86 -32.72
C ILE A 419 -5.65 1.29 -31.32
N ASP A 420 -5.78 -0.03 -31.14
CA ASP A 420 -5.51 -0.65 -29.84
C ASP A 420 -4.01 -0.57 -29.47
N MET A 421 -3.71 -0.62 -28.17
CA MET A 421 -2.33 -0.58 -27.67
C MET A 421 -1.51 -1.82 -28.05
N THR A 422 -2.10 -3.03 -28.19
CA THR A 422 -1.35 -4.22 -28.65
C THR A 422 -1.08 -4.19 -30.15
N GLU A 423 -2.05 -3.72 -30.94
CA GLU A 423 -1.92 -3.52 -32.38
C GLU A 423 -0.90 -2.43 -32.70
N SER A 424 -0.96 -1.29 -31.99
CA SER A 424 0.06 -0.24 -32.08
C SER A 424 1.45 -0.77 -31.74
N LEU A 425 1.58 -1.74 -30.83
CA LEU A 425 2.88 -2.31 -30.46
C LEU A 425 3.45 -3.19 -31.60
N LYS A 426 2.60 -3.98 -32.28
CA LYS A 426 2.95 -4.70 -33.52
C LYS A 426 3.52 -3.73 -34.55
N ILE A 427 2.77 -2.68 -34.89
CA ILE A 427 3.17 -1.68 -35.90
C ILE A 427 4.48 -0.96 -35.54
N LEU A 428 4.69 -0.62 -34.26
CA LEU A 428 5.91 0.08 -33.82
C LEU A 428 7.17 -0.81 -33.88
N PHE A 429 7.02 -2.14 -33.81
CA PHE A 429 8.12 -3.10 -33.87
C PHE A 429 8.50 -3.53 -35.30
N LEU A 430 7.59 -3.41 -36.29
CA LEU A 430 7.84 -3.79 -37.68
C LEU A 430 9.10 -3.13 -38.28
N GLU A 431 9.90 -3.88 -39.02
CA GLU A 431 11.01 -3.35 -39.81
C GLU A 431 10.50 -2.53 -41.01
N CYS A 432 11.29 -1.59 -41.52
CA CYS A 432 10.92 -0.73 -42.66
C CYS A 432 11.18 -1.35 -44.04
N GLU A 433 11.54 -2.63 -44.11
CA GLU A 433 11.81 -3.36 -45.36
C GLU A 433 10.70 -4.42 -45.58
N GLY A 434 9.56 -3.96 -46.07
CA GLY A 434 8.36 -4.77 -46.31
C GLY A 434 7.27 -3.99 -47.06
N ALA A 435 6.15 -4.65 -47.40
CA ALA A 435 5.08 -4.05 -48.20
C ALA A 435 4.06 -3.22 -47.40
N GLU A 436 4.00 -3.39 -46.07
CA GLU A 436 3.03 -2.73 -45.19
C GLU A 436 3.63 -1.48 -44.49
N ASP A 437 3.57 -0.30 -45.12
CA ASP A 437 3.95 0.95 -44.45
C ASP A 437 2.74 1.71 -43.89
N TYR A 438 2.34 1.38 -42.65
CA TYR A 438 1.18 1.99 -41.98
C TYR A 438 1.29 3.52 -41.94
N GLN A 439 0.46 4.18 -42.75
CA GLN A 439 0.45 5.63 -42.99
C GLN A 439 1.73 6.25 -43.58
N GLY A 440 2.66 5.44 -44.08
CA GLY A 440 3.96 5.93 -44.50
C GLY A 440 4.87 6.26 -43.31
N LEU A 441 4.88 5.41 -42.28
CA LEU A 441 5.74 5.50 -41.10
C LEU A 441 7.23 5.49 -41.47
N CYS A 442 7.60 4.73 -42.51
CA CYS A 442 8.96 4.57 -43.02
C CYS A 442 9.28 5.50 -44.21
N GLU A 443 8.26 6.07 -44.89
CA GLU A 443 8.44 7.09 -45.94
C GLU A 443 9.31 8.30 -45.48
N PRO A 444 10.43 8.59 -46.18
CA PRO A 444 11.28 9.76 -45.86
C PRO A 444 10.54 11.10 -45.94
N ALA A 445 9.54 11.22 -46.82
CA ALA A 445 8.78 12.46 -47.03
C ALA A 445 7.87 12.84 -45.85
N LYS A 446 7.32 11.84 -45.13
CA LYS A 446 6.43 12.05 -43.97
C LYS A 446 7.15 12.02 -42.63
N ARG A 447 8.44 11.69 -42.61
CA ARG A 447 9.27 11.45 -41.42
C ARG A 447 9.08 12.47 -40.29
N TRP A 448 9.11 13.77 -40.58
CA TRP A 448 8.91 14.82 -39.57
C TRP A 448 7.48 14.88 -39.00
N GLY A 449 6.47 14.63 -39.83
CA GLY A 449 5.08 14.51 -39.38
C GLY A 449 4.89 13.30 -38.47
N ASN A 450 5.49 12.17 -38.82
CA ASN A 450 5.46 10.95 -38.02
C ASN A 450 6.17 11.12 -36.68
N ILE A 451 7.36 11.74 -36.66
CA ILE A 451 8.07 12.11 -35.41
C ILE A 451 7.19 12.97 -34.51
N LEU A 452 6.58 14.04 -35.05
CA LEU A 452 5.70 14.92 -34.26
C LEU A 452 4.48 14.16 -33.73
N SER A 453 3.87 13.30 -34.56
CA SER A 453 2.72 12.46 -34.19
C SER A 453 3.07 11.45 -33.10
N LEU A 454 4.24 10.79 -33.16
CA LEU A 454 4.72 9.84 -32.16
C LEU A 454 5.11 10.51 -30.84
N VAL A 455 5.75 11.69 -30.88
CA VAL A 455 6.06 12.47 -29.67
C VAL A 455 4.76 12.92 -28.99
N LEU A 456 3.80 13.45 -29.75
CA LEU A 456 2.48 13.83 -29.24
C LEU A 456 1.73 12.62 -28.65
N ALA A 457 1.75 11.48 -29.36
CA ALA A 457 1.17 10.23 -28.88
C ALA A 457 1.83 9.75 -27.58
N THR A 458 3.15 9.87 -27.44
CA THR A 458 3.90 9.52 -26.23
C THR A 458 3.43 10.37 -25.04
N VAL A 459 3.35 11.69 -25.20
CA VAL A 459 2.90 12.62 -24.14
C VAL A 459 1.44 12.37 -23.74
N ILE A 460 0.54 12.19 -24.72
CA ILE A 460 -0.88 11.94 -24.48
C ILE A 460 -1.09 10.58 -23.79
N ARG A 461 -0.37 9.53 -24.21
CA ARG A 461 -0.40 8.21 -23.54
C ARG A 461 0.08 8.30 -22.10
N ILE A 462 1.18 9.01 -21.81
CA ILE A 462 1.66 9.21 -20.42
C ILE A 462 0.55 9.82 -19.56
N PHE A 463 -0.11 10.88 -20.03
CA PHE A 463 -1.21 11.52 -19.32
C PHE A 463 -2.39 10.56 -19.07
N PHE A 464 -2.87 9.85 -20.10
CA PHE A 464 -3.98 8.93 -19.93
C PHE A 464 -3.64 7.70 -19.09
N VAL A 465 -2.43 7.13 -19.16
CA VAL A 465 -2.02 5.99 -18.30
C VAL A 465 -2.06 6.37 -16.81
N ILE A 466 -1.54 7.55 -16.46
CA ILE A 466 -1.56 8.07 -15.08
C ILE A 466 -2.99 8.11 -14.53
N ILE A 467 -3.97 8.52 -15.35
CA ILE A 467 -5.36 8.61 -14.94
C ILE A 467 -6.04 7.24 -15.05
N SER A 468 -6.11 6.60 -16.22
CA SER A 468 -6.90 5.38 -16.49
C SER A 468 -6.57 4.19 -15.58
N TYR A 469 -5.31 3.98 -15.19
CA TYR A 469 -4.93 2.80 -14.38
C TYR A 469 -5.65 2.70 -13.02
N GLY A 470 -6.11 3.82 -12.45
CA GLY A 470 -6.79 3.85 -11.16
C GLY A 470 -8.32 3.86 -11.20
N CYS A 471 -8.94 3.81 -12.38
CA CYS A 471 -10.40 3.71 -12.49
C CYS A 471 -10.92 2.37 -11.94
N LYS A 472 -12.19 2.30 -11.51
CA LYS A 472 -12.81 1.07 -10.97
C LYS A 472 -13.27 0.08 -12.06
N VAL A 473 -12.38 -0.20 -13.00
CA VAL A 473 -12.49 -1.22 -14.06
C VAL A 473 -11.30 -2.20 -13.95
N PRO A 474 -11.30 -3.38 -14.58
CA PRO A 474 -10.12 -4.23 -14.64
C PRO A 474 -9.06 -3.55 -15.51
N ALA A 475 -7.87 -3.30 -14.96
CA ALA A 475 -6.85 -2.49 -15.62
C ALA A 475 -5.44 -3.03 -15.35
N GLY A 476 -4.62 -3.17 -16.38
CA GLY A 476 -3.19 -3.46 -16.30
C GLY A 476 -2.35 -2.33 -16.89
N ILE A 477 -1.16 -2.12 -16.34
CA ILE A 477 -0.28 -1.01 -16.75
C ILE A 477 0.84 -1.43 -17.73
N PHE A 478 1.07 -2.74 -17.90
CA PHE A 478 2.23 -3.31 -18.59
C PHE A 478 2.26 -2.91 -20.08
N VAL A 479 1.22 -3.29 -20.85
CA VAL A 479 1.12 -2.95 -22.29
C VAL A 479 1.08 -1.43 -22.55
N PRO A 480 0.29 -0.61 -21.83
CA PRO A 480 0.35 0.84 -22.02
C PRO A 480 1.75 1.45 -21.77
N SER A 481 2.49 0.97 -20.77
CA SER A 481 3.88 1.38 -20.55
C SER A 481 4.82 0.92 -21.67
N MET A 482 4.70 -0.33 -22.14
CA MET A 482 5.45 -0.82 -23.30
C MET A 482 5.16 0.02 -24.56
N ALA A 483 3.90 0.39 -24.79
CA ALA A 483 3.50 1.19 -25.95
C ALA A 483 4.04 2.64 -25.89
N ILE A 484 4.13 3.25 -24.70
CA ILE A 484 4.82 4.54 -24.49
C ILE A 484 6.31 4.42 -24.77
N GLY A 485 6.95 3.38 -24.21
CA GLY A 485 8.36 3.08 -24.45
C GLY A 485 8.66 2.83 -25.93
N ALA A 486 7.79 2.10 -26.63
CA ALA A 486 7.91 1.82 -28.05
C ALA A 486 7.73 3.07 -28.92
N SER A 487 6.78 3.96 -28.61
CA SER A 487 6.64 5.24 -29.32
C SER A 487 7.87 6.13 -29.16
N PHE A 488 8.43 6.23 -27.95
CA PHE A 488 9.68 6.96 -27.72
C PHE A 488 10.87 6.30 -28.42
N GLY A 489 11.04 4.99 -28.28
CA GLY A 489 12.10 4.22 -28.92
C GLY A 489 12.06 4.30 -30.45
N ARG A 490 10.88 4.14 -31.07
CA ARG A 490 10.69 4.32 -32.52
C ARG A 490 11.08 5.73 -32.97
N THR A 491 10.72 6.74 -32.18
CA THR A 491 11.11 8.14 -32.44
C THR A 491 12.63 8.30 -32.43
N VAL A 492 13.32 7.75 -31.42
CA VAL A 492 14.80 7.76 -31.37
C VAL A 492 15.39 7.02 -32.57
N GLY A 493 14.89 5.83 -32.90
CA GLY A 493 15.37 5.05 -34.05
C GLY A 493 15.25 5.78 -35.39
N ILE A 494 14.11 6.43 -35.65
CA ILE A 494 13.90 7.24 -36.87
C ILE A 494 14.83 8.47 -36.90
N VAL A 495 15.08 9.11 -35.75
CA VAL A 495 16.04 10.23 -35.65
C VAL A 495 17.48 9.76 -35.92
N VAL A 496 17.89 8.62 -35.35
CA VAL A 496 19.23 8.04 -35.59
C VAL A 496 19.41 7.64 -37.05
N GLN A 497 18.38 7.06 -37.69
CA GLN A 497 18.36 6.79 -39.13
C GLN A 497 18.53 8.07 -39.96
N ALA A 498 17.83 9.16 -39.61
CA ALA A 498 17.96 10.44 -40.32
C ALA A 498 19.36 11.09 -40.15
N ILE A 499 20.01 10.90 -38.99
CA ILE A 499 21.39 11.36 -38.76
C ILE A 499 22.38 10.55 -39.62
N HIS A 500 22.19 9.24 -39.74
CA HIS A 500 22.99 8.38 -40.62
C HIS A 500 22.83 8.77 -42.11
N GLU A 501 21.61 8.91 -42.60
CA GLU A 501 21.32 9.28 -43.99
C GLU A 501 21.88 10.67 -44.37
N SER A 502 21.90 11.62 -43.41
CA SER A 502 22.45 12.96 -43.66
C SER A 502 23.98 13.04 -43.56
N HIS A 503 24.62 12.16 -42.77
CA HIS A 503 26.07 12.16 -42.53
C HIS A 503 26.72 10.77 -42.71
N PRO A 504 26.53 10.09 -43.86
CA PRO A 504 26.94 8.68 -44.03
C PRO A 504 28.47 8.47 -44.04
N LYS A 505 29.26 9.53 -44.24
CA LYS A 505 30.73 9.49 -44.20
C LYS A 505 31.32 9.83 -42.82
N SER A 506 30.49 9.99 -41.79
CA SER A 506 30.97 10.25 -40.42
C SER A 506 31.70 9.03 -39.86
N VAL A 507 32.79 9.27 -39.13
CA VAL A 507 33.56 8.22 -38.41
C VAL A 507 32.66 7.43 -37.45
N PHE A 508 31.59 8.06 -36.95
CA PHE A 508 30.62 7.42 -36.05
C PHE A 508 29.84 6.25 -36.71
N PHE A 509 29.71 6.24 -38.04
CA PHE A 509 28.98 5.22 -38.80
C PHE A 509 29.87 4.30 -39.63
N SER A 510 31.20 4.33 -39.44
CA SER A 510 32.15 3.53 -40.24
C SER A 510 32.03 2.01 -40.06
N ALA A 511 31.21 1.55 -39.10
CA ALA A 511 30.90 0.15 -38.87
C ALA A 511 29.72 -0.37 -39.72
N CYS A 512 28.97 0.53 -40.37
CA CYS A 512 27.85 0.16 -41.25
C CYS A 512 28.36 -0.50 -42.54
N VAL A 513 27.76 -1.62 -42.93
CA VAL A 513 28.06 -2.30 -44.20
C VAL A 513 27.33 -1.58 -45.35
N PRO A 514 27.96 -1.36 -46.51
CA PRO A 514 27.28 -0.84 -47.70
C PRO A 514 26.10 -1.74 -48.13
N ASP A 515 25.11 -1.14 -48.78
CA ASP A 515 23.95 -1.82 -49.41
C ASP A 515 23.02 -2.62 -48.46
N VAL A 516 23.19 -2.49 -47.14
CA VAL A 516 22.25 -3.00 -46.10
C VAL A 516 21.85 -1.86 -45.18
N ALA A 517 20.57 -1.75 -44.79
CA ALA A 517 20.15 -0.68 -43.89
C ALA A 517 20.73 -0.90 -42.48
N CYS A 518 21.66 -0.02 -42.08
CA CYS A 518 22.46 -0.14 -40.85
C CYS A 518 21.65 0.05 -39.55
N ILE A 519 20.52 0.76 -39.60
CA ILE A 519 19.71 1.11 -38.43
C ILE A 519 18.28 0.62 -38.68
N THR A 520 17.78 -0.25 -37.80
CA THR A 520 16.39 -0.73 -37.81
C THR A 520 15.59 -0.04 -36.70
N PRO A 521 14.69 0.93 -36.99
CA PRO A 521 13.94 1.66 -35.96
C PRO A 521 13.04 0.79 -35.06
N GLY A 522 12.64 -0.40 -35.52
CA GLY A 522 11.88 -1.39 -34.72
C GLY A 522 12.65 -1.88 -33.48
N THR A 523 13.95 -2.12 -33.62
CA THR A 523 14.81 -2.58 -32.50
C THR A 523 14.90 -1.53 -31.39
N TYR A 524 14.92 -0.24 -31.75
CA TYR A 524 14.88 0.88 -30.80
C TYR A 524 13.53 0.97 -30.09
N ALA A 525 12.42 0.75 -30.81
CA ALA A 525 11.08 0.66 -30.23
C ALA A 525 10.97 -0.50 -29.22
N PHE A 526 11.49 -1.67 -29.59
CA PHE A 526 11.55 -2.85 -28.73
C PHE A 526 12.37 -2.60 -27.43
N LEU A 527 13.57 -2.03 -27.55
CA LEU A 527 14.38 -1.64 -26.39
C LEU A 527 13.69 -0.56 -25.53
N GLY A 528 12.97 0.37 -26.16
CA GLY A 528 12.15 1.37 -25.47
C GLY A 528 10.99 0.76 -24.67
N ALA A 529 10.30 -0.24 -25.23
CA ALA A 529 9.26 -0.98 -24.54
C ALA A 529 9.81 -1.71 -23.29
N ALA A 530 10.98 -2.34 -23.41
CA ALA A 530 11.68 -2.97 -22.29
C ALA A 530 12.09 -1.95 -21.20
N ALA A 531 12.60 -0.78 -21.59
CA ALA A 531 12.96 0.30 -20.68
C ALA A 531 11.74 0.80 -19.87
N ALA A 532 10.64 1.12 -20.55
CA ALA A 532 9.45 1.65 -19.88
C ALA A 532 8.76 0.61 -18.97
N LEU A 533 8.77 -0.66 -19.36
CA LEU A 533 8.25 -1.76 -18.52
C LEU A 533 9.12 -1.99 -17.28
N SER A 534 10.44 -2.04 -17.44
CA SER A 534 11.38 -2.18 -16.33
C SER A 534 11.30 -0.98 -15.37
N GLY A 535 11.22 0.23 -15.91
CA GLY A 535 11.15 1.46 -15.11
C GLY A 535 9.93 1.57 -14.21
N ILE A 536 8.77 1.04 -14.64
CA ILE A 536 7.53 1.12 -13.84
C ILE A 536 7.33 -0.06 -12.87
N MET A 537 7.87 -1.23 -13.20
CA MET A 537 7.75 -2.45 -12.39
C MET A 537 8.98 -2.73 -11.51
N HIS A 538 10.11 -2.06 -11.73
CA HIS A 538 11.41 -2.27 -11.06
C HIS A 538 11.96 -3.71 -11.15
N ILE A 539 11.54 -4.45 -12.19
CA ILE A 539 12.03 -5.79 -12.54
C ILE A 539 13.03 -5.72 -13.71
N THR A 540 13.91 -6.71 -13.79
CA THR A 540 15.10 -6.70 -14.65
C THR A 540 15.24 -7.98 -15.45
N VAL A 541 15.65 -9.08 -14.81
CA VAL A 541 15.94 -10.38 -15.45
C VAL A 541 14.70 -10.92 -16.17
N SER A 542 13.53 -10.79 -15.54
CA SER A 542 12.25 -11.22 -16.13
C SER A 542 11.91 -10.46 -17.40
N VAL A 543 12.16 -9.14 -17.45
CA VAL A 543 11.90 -8.31 -18.65
C VAL A 543 12.80 -8.73 -19.79
N VAL A 544 14.11 -8.91 -19.53
CA VAL A 544 15.06 -9.34 -20.56
C VAL A 544 14.65 -10.69 -21.17
N VAL A 545 14.23 -11.66 -20.34
CA VAL A 545 13.82 -12.98 -20.84
C VAL A 545 12.46 -12.94 -21.55
N ILE A 546 11.48 -12.17 -21.08
CA ILE A 546 10.20 -11.98 -21.79
C ILE A 546 10.46 -11.39 -23.17
N MET A 547 11.27 -10.33 -23.25
CA MET A 547 11.59 -9.62 -24.49
C MET A 547 12.40 -10.51 -25.46
N PHE A 548 13.29 -11.36 -24.94
CA PHE A 548 13.97 -12.38 -25.73
C PHE A 548 13.00 -13.46 -26.27
N GLU A 549 12.16 -14.08 -25.43
CA GLU A 549 11.22 -15.12 -25.88
C GLU A 549 10.20 -14.58 -26.90
N LEU A 550 9.84 -13.29 -26.82
CA LEU A 550 8.99 -12.59 -27.79
C LEU A 550 9.65 -12.39 -29.16
N THR A 551 10.97 -12.21 -29.22
CA THR A 551 11.66 -11.89 -30.48
C THR A 551 12.41 -13.07 -31.10
N GLY A 552 12.77 -14.07 -30.30
CA GLY A 552 13.66 -15.17 -30.70
C GLY A 552 15.11 -14.73 -30.95
N ALA A 553 15.39 -13.43 -30.98
CA ALA A 553 16.67 -12.85 -31.39
C ALA A 553 17.67 -12.80 -30.22
N LEU A 554 18.51 -13.83 -30.11
CA LEU A 554 19.58 -13.93 -29.10
C LEU A 554 20.56 -12.73 -29.12
N THR A 555 20.72 -12.07 -30.27
CA THR A 555 21.64 -10.94 -30.48
C THR A 555 21.31 -9.71 -29.63
N TYR A 556 20.01 -9.45 -29.37
CA TYR A 556 19.55 -8.26 -28.65
C TYR A 556 19.48 -8.42 -27.12
N ILE A 557 19.86 -9.58 -26.59
CA ILE A 557 19.90 -9.81 -25.13
C ILE A 557 20.84 -8.80 -24.44
N LEU A 558 22.06 -8.60 -24.97
CA LEU A 558 23.04 -7.68 -24.36
C LEU A 558 22.59 -6.20 -24.40
N PRO A 559 22.13 -5.64 -25.54
CA PRO A 559 21.47 -4.33 -25.57
C PRO A 559 20.33 -4.20 -24.55
N THR A 560 19.44 -5.20 -24.46
CA THR A 560 18.31 -5.18 -23.54
C THR A 560 18.78 -5.14 -22.08
N MET A 561 19.81 -5.92 -21.73
CA MET A 561 20.44 -5.88 -20.39
C MET A 561 21.05 -4.51 -20.07
N ILE A 562 21.71 -3.85 -21.03
CA ILE A 562 22.28 -2.50 -20.84
C ILE A 562 21.16 -1.48 -20.58
N VAL A 563 20.12 -1.47 -21.43
CA VAL A 563 18.98 -0.55 -21.31
C VAL A 563 18.25 -0.74 -19.98
N VAL A 564 17.97 -1.98 -19.60
CA VAL A 564 17.31 -2.35 -18.34
C VAL A 564 18.20 -2.02 -17.14
N GLY A 565 19.52 -2.21 -17.24
CA GLY A 565 20.48 -1.84 -16.18
C GLY A 565 20.53 -0.33 -15.93
N VAL A 566 20.60 0.49 -16.99
CA VAL A 566 20.52 1.96 -16.89
C VAL A 566 19.16 2.40 -16.33
N THR A 567 18.07 1.81 -16.82
CA THR A 567 16.71 2.06 -16.33
C THR A 567 16.63 1.84 -14.82
N LYS A 568 17.10 0.68 -14.34
CA LYS A 568 17.07 0.30 -12.92
C LYS A 568 17.91 1.26 -12.07
N ALA A 569 19.11 1.61 -12.52
CA ALA A 569 19.99 2.55 -11.83
C ALA A 569 19.37 3.94 -11.68
N VAL A 570 18.64 4.43 -12.70
CA VAL A 570 17.88 5.70 -12.61
C VAL A 570 16.68 5.55 -11.67
N SER A 571 15.88 4.49 -11.82
CA SER A 571 14.72 4.24 -10.97
C SER A 571 15.05 4.21 -9.47
N ASP A 572 16.16 3.57 -9.08
CA ASP A 572 16.60 3.46 -7.69
C ASP A 572 16.99 4.80 -7.05
N VAL A 573 17.40 5.80 -7.85
CA VAL A 573 17.68 7.17 -7.38
C VAL A 573 16.40 7.92 -7.02
N PHE A 574 15.28 7.65 -7.71
CA PHE A 574 14.01 8.35 -7.50
C PHE A 574 13.06 7.65 -6.51
N GLY A 575 13.26 6.37 -6.21
CA GLY A 575 12.52 5.69 -5.16
C GLY A 575 12.73 4.18 -5.11
N LYS A 576 12.49 3.61 -3.92
CA LYS A 576 12.47 2.15 -3.69
C LYS A 576 11.14 1.53 -4.14
N GLY A 577 11.18 0.34 -4.73
CA GLY A 577 10.01 -0.46 -5.11
C GLY A 577 9.24 0.01 -6.36
N GLY A 578 8.61 -0.94 -7.05
CA GLY A 578 7.81 -0.67 -8.27
C GLY A 578 6.38 -0.21 -7.98
N ILE A 579 5.58 -0.01 -9.03
CA ILE A 579 4.16 0.40 -8.89
C ILE A 579 3.33 -0.56 -8.03
N ALA A 580 3.61 -1.86 -8.10
CA ALA A 580 2.90 -2.87 -7.31
C ALA A 580 3.19 -2.73 -5.81
N ASP A 581 4.46 -2.53 -5.45
CA ASP A 581 4.90 -2.26 -4.07
C ASP A 581 4.27 -0.97 -3.55
N ARG A 582 4.40 0.13 -4.31
CA ARG A 582 3.85 1.42 -3.91
C ARG A 582 2.33 1.43 -3.74
N MET A 583 1.60 0.60 -4.51
CA MET A 583 0.16 0.44 -4.33
C MET A 583 -0.21 -0.39 -3.10
N ILE A 584 0.62 -1.34 -2.65
CA ILE A 584 0.47 -2.06 -1.37
C ILE A 584 0.55 -1.07 -0.21
N TRP A 585 1.62 -0.27 -0.18
CA TRP A 585 1.84 0.79 0.81
C TRP A 585 0.68 1.79 0.82
N PHE A 586 0.30 2.35 -0.34
CA PHE A 586 -0.82 3.30 -0.45
C PHE A 586 -2.19 2.71 -0.02
N SER A 587 -2.39 1.41 -0.21
CA SER A 587 -3.62 0.73 0.23
C SER A 587 -3.63 0.44 1.74
N GLY A 588 -2.49 0.54 2.42
CA GLY A 588 -2.31 0.09 3.81
C GLY A 588 -2.54 -1.42 3.94
N PHE A 589 -2.02 -2.21 3.00
CA PHE A 589 -2.06 -3.66 3.11
C PHE A 589 -0.89 -4.16 3.97
N PRO A 590 -1.12 -5.14 4.86
CA PRO A 590 -0.02 -5.71 5.64
C PRO A 590 0.88 -6.49 4.69
N TYR A 591 2.09 -5.98 4.49
CA TYR A 591 3.11 -6.61 3.66
C TYR A 591 4.47 -6.38 4.29
N LEU A 592 5.14 -7.47 4.64
CA LEU A 592 6.49 -7.43 5.17
C LEU A 592 7.44 -7.64 3.98
N ASP A 593 8.07 -6.57 3.50
CA ASP A 593 8.93 -6.65 2.32
C ASP A 593 10.20 -7.47 2.62
N ASN A 594 10.57 -8.29 1.64
CA ASN A 594 11.80 -9.07 1.63
C ASN A 594 12.93 -8.36 0.88
N LYS A 595 12.64 -7.29 0.13
CA LYS A 595 13.62 -6.48 -0.61
C LYS A 595 14.27 -5.39 0.27
N GLU A 596 13.64 -5.02 1.39
CA GLU A 596 14.11 -3.95 2.27
C GLU A 596 14.53 -4.48 3.65
N ASP A 597 15.83 -4.41 3.94
CA ASP A 597 16.36 -4.69 5.27
C ASP A 597 16.46 -3.40 6.10
N HIS A 598 15.42 -3.18 6.88
CA HIS A 598 15.38 -2.14 7.91
C HIS A 598 16.15 -2.61 9.14
N ASN A 599 17.18 -1.85 9.53
CA ASN A 599 17.93 -2.08 10.76
C ASN A 599 17.40 -1.14 11.85
N PHE A 600 16.47 -1.63 12.68
CA PHE A 600 15.84 -0.79 13.69
C PHE A 600 16.72 -0.65 14.95
N GLY A 601 17.62 -1.61 15.20
CA GLY A 601 18.53 -1.58 16.36
C GLY A 601 17.81 -1.66 17.72
N VAL A 602 16.53 -2.06 17.73
CA VAL A 602 15.72 -2.17 18.96
C VAL A 602 15.47 -3.63 19.32
N PRO A 603 15.45 -3.96 20.63
CA PRO A 603 15.06 -5.29 21.08
C PRO A 603 13.56 -5.51 20.86
N VAL A 604 13.19 -6.75 20.52
CA VAL A 604 11.79 -7.16 20.33
C VAL A 604 10.91 -6.89 21.56
N SER A 605 11.49 -6.82 22.77
CA SER A 605 10.78 -6.44 24.00
C SER A 605 10.12 -5.06 23.96
N LYS A 606 10.49 -4.17 23.02
CA LYS A 606 9.87 -2.85 22.83
C LYS A 606 8.63 -2.89 21.92
N VAL A 607 8.44 -3.98 21.18
CA VAL A 607 7.37 -4.18 20.19
C VAL A 607 6.32 -5.19 20.65
N MET A 608 6.69 -6.09 21.56
CA MET A 608 5.83 -7.17 22.03
C MET A 608 4.60 -6.73 22.80
N MET A 609 3.51 -7.48 22.65
CA MET A 609 2.41 -7.44 23.62
C MET A 609 2.86 -8.13 24.91
N THR A 610 2.88 -7.36 26.01
CA THR A 610 3.23 -7.84 27.36
C THR A 610 2.03 -8.45 28.08
N ASP A 611 0.82 -7.95 27.81
CA ASP A 611 -0.41 -8.52 28.35
C ASP A 611 -0.92 -9.61 27.40
N VAL A 612 -0.81 -10.86 27.85
CA VAL A 612 -1.08 -12.05 27.04
C VAL A 612 -1.99 -12.99 27.82
N VAL A 613 -3.17 -13.26 27.28
CA VAL A 613 -4.15 -14.20 27.85
C VAL A 613 -3.61 -15.64 27.70
N SER A 614 -3.02 -16.17 28.77
CA SER A 614 -2.46 -17.53 28.86
C SER A 614 -3.41 -18.50 29.55
N ILE A 615 -3.39 -19.78 29.12
CA ILE A 615 -4.17 -20.86 29.75
C ILE A 615 -3.21 -21.72 30.60
N PRO A 616 -3.50 -21.99 31.89
CA PRO A 616 -2.68 -22.87 32.72
C PRO A 616 -2.81 -24.34 32.31
N MET A 617 -1.75 -25.13 32.57
CA MET A 617 -1.60 -26.53 32.13
C MET A 617 -2.67 -27.44 32.74
N SER A 618 -3.22 -27.08 33.91
CA SER A 618 -4.29 -27.81 34.57
C SER A 618 -5.20 -26.87 35.37
N GLY A 619 -6.34 -27.39 35.82
CA GLY A 619 -7.16 -26.75 36.86
C GLY A 619 -8.23 -25.76 36.37
N LEU A 620 -8.13 -25.24 35.15
CA LEU A 620 -9.18 -24.36 34.59
C LEU A 620 -10.48 -25.16 34.32
N PRO A 621 -11.66 -24.71 34.78
CA PRO A 621 -12.92 -25.40 34.50
C PRO A 621 -13.37 -25.17 33.04
N LEU A 622 -14.10 -26.14 32.51
CA LEU A 622 -14.60 -26.17 31.13
C LEU A 622 -15.45 -24.94 30.77
N SER A 623 -16.25 -24.47 31.73
CA SER A 623 -17.05 -23.25 31.64
C SER A 623 -16.20 -22.01 31.33
N THR A 624 -15.08 -21.81 32.03
CA THR A 624 -14.15 -20.70 31.78
C THR A 624 -13.47 -20.82 30.42
N VAL A 625 -13.02 -22.03 30.02
CA VAL A 625 -12.43 -22.23 28.67
C VAL A 625 -13.45 -21.90 27.58
N GLN A 626 -14.71 -22.32 27.75
CA GLN A 626 -15.78 -22.02 26.81
C GLN A 626 -16.13 -20.53 26.78
N HIS A 627 -16.14 -19.86 27.94
CA HIS A 627 -16.36 -18.42 28.08
C HIS A 627 -15.30 -17.62 27.31
N LEU A 628 -14.02 -17.95 27.53
CA LEU A 628 -12.85 -17.34 26.88
C LEU A 628 -12.91 -17.49 25.34
N ILE A 629 -13.36 -18.64 24.83
CA ILE A 629 -13.59 -18.85 23.37
C ILE A 629 -14.85 -18.14 22.85
N SER A 630 -15.78 -17.75 23.73
CA SER A 630 -17.02 -17.07 23.33
C SER A 630 -16.90 -15.54 23.34
N GLN A 631 -16.13 -14.98 24.29
CA GLN A 631 -15.92 -13.54 24.43
C GLN A 631 -14.78 -13.02 23.54
N ASP A 632 -13.61 -13.66 23.59
CA ASP A 632 -12.43 -13.14 22.92
C ASP A 632 -12.51 -13.33 21.40
N SER A 633 -11.82 -12.49 20.63
CA SER A 633 -11.57 -12.67 19.18
C SER A 633 -10.26 -13.42 18.87
N TYR A 634 -9.44 -13.67 19.90
CA TYR A 634 -8.10 -14.25 19.79
C TYR A 634 -8.06 -15.63 19.12
N GLN A 635 -6.95 -15.89 18.44
CA GLN A 635 -6.84 -16.98 17.46
C GLN A 635 -6.01 -18.16 17.94
N GLY A 636 -5.42 -18.04 19.12
CA GLY A 636 -4.72 -19.07 19.88
C GLY A 636 -4.19 -18.48 21.18
N TYR A 637 -3.75 -19.36 22.07
CA TYR A 637 -3.41 -19.05 23.46
C TYR A 637 -2.13 -19.80 23.84
N PRO A 638 -1.13 -19.16 24.48
CA PRO A 638 -0.02 -19.87 25.08
C PRO A 638 -0.49 -20.68 26.29
N ILE A 639 0.07 -21.87 26.44
CA ILE A 639 -0.12 -22.74 27.59
C ILE A 639 1.05 -22.50 28.56
N VAL A 640 0.73 -22.15 29.80
CA VAL A 640 1.71 -21.97 30.88
C VAL A 640 1.53 -23.04 31.95
N GLU A 641 2.53 -23.30 32.79
CA GLU A 641 2.43 -24.28 33.88
C GLU A 641 1.38 -23.84 34.91
N ASP A 642 1.57 -22.65 35.48
CA ASP A 642 0.60 -21.93 36.30
C ASP A 642 0.47 -20.45 35.87
N ALA A 643 -0.64 -19.82 36.23
CA ALA A 643 -0.92 -18.40 35.97
C ALA A 643 0.02 -17.44 36.71
N SER A 644 0.63 -17.87 37.83
CA SER A 644 1.58 -17.06 38.60
C SER A 644 3.01 -17.14 38.01
N ASP A 645 3.58 -18.34 37.92
CA ASP A 645 4.96 -18.55 37.45
C ASP A 645 5.14 -18.34 35.93
N LYS A 646 4.05 -18.44 35.14
CA LYS A 646 4.01 -18.23 33.68
C LYS A 646 5.07 -19.01 32.86
N VAL A 647 5.57 -20.13 33.39
CA VAL A 647 6.52 -21.01 32.67
C VAL A 647 5.85 -21.55 31.42
N LEU A 648 6.47 -21.36 30.26
CA LEU A 648 5.89 -21.69 28.95
C LEU A 648 5.96 -23.20 28.68
N VAL A 649 4.80 -23.82 28.48
CA VAL A 649 4.64 -25.26 28.20
C VAL A 649 4.30 -25.53 26.73
N GLY A 650 3.63 -24.60 26.06
CA GLY A 650 3.25 -24.75 24.65
C GLY A 650 2.29 -23.68 24.14
N TYR A 651 1.59 -23.97 23.05
CA TYR A 651 0.62 -23.08 22.42
C TYR A 651 -0.55 -23.87 21.82
N ILE A 652 -1.77 -23.35 21.91
CA ILE A 652 -2.97 -23.97 21.31
C ILE A 652 -3.73 -22.98 20.43
N GLY A 653 -4.06 -23.38 19.20
CA GLY A 653 -4.91 -22.57 18.32
C GLY A 653 -6.38 -22.63 18.71
N ARG A 654 -7.13 -21.54 18.48
CA ARG A 654 -8.58 -21.45 18.79
C ARG A 654 -9.38 -22.50 18.03
N THR A 655 -8.98 -22.84 16.81
CA THR A 655 -9.68 -23.85 15.97
C THR A 655 -9.50 -25.25 16.53
N GLU A 656 -8.29 -25.57 16.95
CA GLU A 656 -7.87 -26.83 17.56
C GLU A 656 -8.57 -27.01 18.91
N LEU A 657 -8.56 -25.96 19.75
CA LEU A 657 -9.26 -25.94 21.04
C LEU A 657 -10.78 -26.09 20.86
N ARG A 658 -11.41 -25.36 19.92
CA ARG A 658 -12.85 -25.49 19.64
C ARG A 658 -13.20 -26.89 19.12
N TYR A 659 -12.37 -27.46 18.24
CA TYR A 659 -12.54 -28.84 17.78
C TYR A 659 -12.42 -29.85 18.92
N ALA A 660 -11.45 -29.67 19.82
CA ALA A 660 -11.26 -30.53 20.98
C ALA A 660 -12.46 -30.48 21.95
N LEU A 661 -13.01 -29.28 22.20
CA LEU A 661 -14.24 -29.08 22.98
C LEU A 661 -15.47 -29.70 22.33
N GLU A 662 -15.70 -29.42 21.04
CA GLU A 662 -16.81 -30.01 20.26
C GLU A 662 -16.72 -31.53 20.25
N ARG A 663 -15.51 -32.10 20.19
CA ARG A 663 -15.26 -33.54 20.24
C ARG A 663 -15.54 -34.11 21.64
N ALA A 664 -14.96 -33.52 22.69
CA ALA A 664 -15.12 -33.99 24.06
C ALA A 664 -16.60 -34.04 24.47
N ARG A 665 -17.39 -33.03 24.08
CA ARG A 665 -18.84 -32.96 24.28
C ARG A 665 -19.65 -33.99 23.47
N ARG A 666 -19.14 -34.45 22.33
CA ARG A 666 -19.77 -35.53 21.53
C ARG A 666 -19.45 -36.91 22.06
N GLU A 667 -18.24 -37.10 22.58
CA GLU A 667 -17.81 -38.39 23.14
C GLU A 667 -18.45 -38.66 24.50
N ARG A 668 -18.68 -37.63 25.33
CA ARG A 668 -19.28 -37.74 26.67
C ARG A 668 -20.11 -36.51 27.04
N PRO A 669 -21.22 -36.67 27.80
CA PRO A 669 -21.83 -35.55 28.50
C PRO A 669 -20.87 -35.07 29.60
N LEU A 670 -20.45 -33.81 29.52
CA LEU A 670 -19.49 -33.19 30.44
C LEU A 670 -20.19 -32.19 31.35
N SER A 671 -19.81 -32.18 32.63
CA SER A 671 -20.19 -31.10 33.56
C SER A 671 -19.50 -29.78 33.15
N PRO A 672 -20.15 -28.61 33.29
CA PRO A 672 -19.50 -27.31 33.09
C PRO A 672 -18.25 -27.10 33.96
N ASP A 673 -18.17 -27.78 35.11
CA ASP A 673 -17.07 -27.65 36.08
C ASP A 673 -15.96 -28.71 35.90
N ALA A 674 -16.01 -29.51 34.82
CA ALA A 674 -14.96 -30.46 34.51
C ALA A 674 -13.62 -29.73 34.29
N ARG A 675 -12.55 -30.19 34.93
CA ARG A 675 -11.22 -29.56 34.89
C ARG A 675 -10.49 -29.91 33.60
N CYS A 676 -9.92 -28.91 32.94
CA CYS A 676 -9.19 -29.08 31.69
C CYS A 676 -7.70 -29.38 31.97
N LEU A 677 -7.12 -30.27 31.16
CA LEU A 677 -5.70 -30.66 31.21
C LEU A 677 -5.06 -30.39 29.85
N PHE A 678 -3.99 -29.60 29.82
CA PHE A 678 -3.34 -29.15 28.58
C PHE A 678 -1.91 -29.67 28.39
N GLY A 679 -1.37 -30.45 29.33
CA GLY A 679 0.00 -30.98 29.22
C GLY A 679 0.15 -32.44 29.67
N ALA A 680 1.06 -33.16 29.01
CA ALA A 680 1.21 -34.61 29.15
C ALA A 680 1.63 -35.06 30.57
N GLY A 681 2.41 -34.24 31.30
CA GLY A 681 2.82 -34.54 32.68
C GLY A 681 1.68 -34.48 33.71
N ALA A 682 0.65 -33.69 33.46
CA ALA A 682 -0.48 -33.55 34.38
C ALA A 682 -1.37 -34.81 34.40
N ALA A 683 -1.46 -35.53 33.27
CA ALA A 683 -2.17 -36.80 33.19
C ALA A 683 -1.48 -37.92 33.99
N THR A 684 -0.14 -37.96 33.99
CA THR A 684 0.62 -38.94 34.79
C THR A 684 0.64 -38.60 36.28
N ALA A 685 0.72 -37.33 36.66
CA ALA A 685 0.63 -36.91 38.06
C ALA A 685 -0.72 -37.28 38.70
N LEU A 686 -1.84 -37.14 37.97
CA LEU A 686 -3.17 -37.52 38.46
C LEU A 686 -3.39 -39.04 38.52
N SER A 687 -2.73 -39.84 37.66
CA SER A 687 -2.77 -41.31 37.78
C SER A 687 -1.90 -41.86 38.90
N ALA A 688 -0.86 -41.14 39.34
CA ALA A 688 0.02 -41.57 40.43
C ALA A 688 -0.65 -41.51 41.83
N GLY A 689 -1.77 -40.80 41.97
CA GLY A 689 -2.50 -40.64 43.23
C GLY A 689 -3.47 -41.79 43.60
N VAL A 690 -3.65 -42.79 42.74
CA VAL A 690 -4.60 -43.90 42.98
C VAL A 690 -3.84 -45.15 43.44
N THR A 691 -3.67 -45.29 44.75
CA THR A 691 -3.26 -46.57 45.36
C THR A 691 -4.34 -47.64 45.09
N PRO A 692 -3.98 -48.84 44.59
CA PRO A 692 -4.95 -49.89 44.32
C PRO A 692 -5.40 -50.56 45.64
N VAL A 693 -6.45 -50.03 46.26
CA VAL A 693 -7.12 -50.69 47.39
C VAL A 693 -8.12 -51.73 46.87
N THR A 694 -8.17 -52.86 47.57
CA THR A 694 -8.83 -54.14 47.25
C THR A 694 -10.29 -54.08 46.78
N PRO A 695 -10.74 -55.04 45.95
CA PRO A 695 -12.13 -55.10 45.47
C PRO A 695 -13.07 -55.75 46.50
N TRP A 696 -14.12 -55.02 46.93
CA TRP A 696 -15.37 -55.65 47.38
C TRP A 696 -16.60 -54.83 46.96
N VAL A 697 -17.70 -55.54 46.75
CA VAL A 697 -18.97 -55.12 46.14
C VAL A 697 -19.88 -54.39 47.13
N THR A 698 -20.57 -53.32 46.71
CA THR A 698 -22.07 -53.17 46.70
C THR A 698 -22.55 -51.77 46.31
N GLY A 699 -23.62 -51.70 45.50
CA GLY A 699 -24.62 -50.63 45.48
C GLY A 699 -24.23 -49.22 44.97
N GLY A 700 -24.78 -48.81 43.82
CA GLY A 700 -24.81 -47.40 43.39
C GLY A 700 -24.51 -47.22 41.90
N VAL A 701 -25.56 -47.11 41.07
CA VAL A 701 -25.43 -46.69 39.66
C VAL A 701 -25.64 -45.18 39.59
N ASP A 702 -24.68 -44.42 40.11
CA ASP A 702 -24.69 -42.96 40.05
C ASP A 702 -23.32 -42.38 39.66
N ALA A 703 -23.35 -41.44 38.71
CA ALA A 703 -22.38 -40.38 38.48
C ALA A 703 -20.86 -40.69 38.51
N PHE A 704 -20.36 -41.41 37.50
CA PHE A 704 -18.99 -41.17 36.98
C PHE A 704 -19.01 -40.25 35.75
N SER A 705 -19.46 -39.01 35.92
CA SER A 705 -19.10 -37.94 34.98
C SER A 705 -17.60 -37.68 35.13
N PRO A 706 -16.77 -37.79 34.07
CA PRO A 706 -15.34 -37.56 34.21
C PRO A 706 -15.09 -36.11 34.65
N THR A 707 -14.47 -35.95 35.82
CA THR A 707 -14.13 -34.66 36.42
C THR A 707 -12.99 -33.94 35.69
N THR A 708 -12.35 -34.61 34.73
CA THR A 708 -11.21 -34.10 33.96
C THR A 708 -11.36 -34.35 32.46
N VAL A 709 -10.89 -33.42 31.64
CA VAL A 709 -10.86 -33.50 30.17
C VAL A 709 -9.44 -33.24 29.67
N ASP A 710 -8.87 -34.19 28.94
CA ASP A 710 -7.51 -34.11 28.38
C ASP A 710 -7.50 -33.47 26.98
N PHE A 711 -6.85 -32.32 26.88
CA PHE A 711 -6.57 -31.56 25.67
C PHE A 711 -5.07 -31.54 25.29
N SER A 712 -4.19 -32.18 26.06
CA SER A 712 -2.73 -32.17 25.83
C SER A 712 -2.33 -32.58 24.40
N ARG A 713 -3.11 -33.47 23.78
CA ARG A 713 -2.94 -33.96 22.39
C ARG A 713 -3.14 -32.90 21.31
N TYR A 714 -3.70 -31.74 21.65
CA TYR A 714 -3.99 -30.62 20.75
C TYR A 714 -3.07 -29.41 20.96
N VAL A 715 -2.21 -29.46 21.98
CA VAL A 715 -1.22 -28.42 22.28
C VAL A 715 0.04 -28.65 21.45
N ASP A 716 0.55 -27.58 20.86
CA ASP A 716 1.87 -27.53 20.25
C ASP A 716 2.90 -27.31 21.35
N THR A 717 3.68 -28.34 21.68
CA THR A 717 4.72 -28.30 22.72
C THR A 717 6.02 -27.67 22.25
N THR A 718 6.11 -27.23 20.99
CA THR A 718 7.32 -26.65 20.39
C THR A 718 7.00 -25.38 19.60
N PRO A 719 6.36 -24.36 20.22
CA PRO A 719 6.19 -23.06 19.59
C PRO A 719 7.54 -22.40 19.32
N VAL A 720 7.60 -21.50 18.32
CA VAL A 720 8.80 -20.71 18.06
C VAL A 720 8.95 -19.66 19.17
N THR A 721 10.00 -19.79 19.98
CA THR A 721 10.34 -18.82 21.04
C THR A 721 11.56 -17.98 20.67
N VAL A 722 11.59 -16.73 21.12
CA VAL A 722 12.76 -15.84 21.01
C VAL A 722 13.04 -15.14 22.34
N HIS A 723 14.31 -14.77 22.54
CA HIS A 723 14.73 -14.03 23.72
C HIS A 723 14.32 -12.53 23.59
N PRO A 724 13.84 -11.86 24.67
CA PRO A 724 13.35 -10.47 24.60
C PRO A 724 14.36 -9.44 24.12
N ARG A 725 15.67 -9.70 24.29
CA ARG A 725 16.75 -8.82 23.79
C ARG A 725 17.15 -9.08 22.33
N LEU A 726 16.51 -10.04 21.64
CA LEU A 726 16.82 -10.29 20.23
C LEU A 726 16.42 -9.05 19.40
N PRO A 727 17.24 -8.60 18.42
CA PRO A 727 16.90 -7.45 17.60
C PRO A 727 15.64 -7.70 16.76
N LEU A 728 14.84 -6.65 16.56
CA LEU A 728 13.56 -6.75 15.85
C LEU A 728 13.73 -7.25 14.40
N GLU A 729 14.75 -6.77 13.70
CA GLU A 729 15.14 -7.20 12.35
C GLU A 729 15.30 -8.73 12.23
N THR A 730 15.92 -9.39 13.22
CA THR A 730 16.03 -10.86 13.26
C THR A 730 14.67 -11.54 13.46
N VAL A 731 13.79 -10.96 14.28
CA VAL A 731 12.42 -11.49 14.48
C VAL A 731 11.58 -11.32 13.21
N MET A 732 11.72 -10.20 12.51
CA MET A 732 11.12 -9.97 11.19
C MET A 732 11.68 -10.94 10.15
N GLU A 733 12.97 -11.27 10.19
CA GLU A 733 13.59 -12.29 9.34
C GLU A 733 13.02 -13.70 9.61
N LEU A 734 12.77 -14.07 10.88
CA LEU A 734 12.10 -15.33 11.23
C LEU A 734 10.66 -15.37 10.66
N PHE A 735 9.90 -14.27 10.75
CA PHE A 735 8.60 -14.16 10.08
C PHE A 735 8.71 -14.30 8.55
N ARG A 736 9.70 -13.67 7.92
CA ARG A 736 9.94 -13.74 6.46
C ARG A 736 10.33 -15.14 5.98
N LYS A 737 11.29 -15.80 6.65
CA LYS A 737 11.88 -17.08 6.21
C LYS A 737 11.11 -18.32 6.67
N ILE A 738 10.68 -18.34 7.92
CA ILE A 738 10.05 -19.52 8.56
C ILE A 738 8.53 -19.42 8.48
N GLY A 739 7.98 -18.20 8.58
CA GLY A 739 6.55 -17.96 8.49
C GLY A 739 5.68 -18.50 9.64
N PRO A 740 6.10 -18.41 10.92
CA PRO A 740 5.19 -18.67 12.04
C PRO A 740 4.09 -17.59 12.06
N ARG A 741 2.91 -17.93 12.58
CA ARG A 741 1.84 -16.93 12.77
C ARG A 741 2.11 -16.03 13.97
N VAL A 742 2.74 -16.59 14.99
CA VAL A 742 3.01 -16.01 16.30
C VAL A 742 4.41 -16.45 16.72
N ILE A 743 5.17 -15.54 17.31
CA ILE A 743 6.42 -15.84 18.01
C ILE A 743 6.20 -15.50 19.49
N LEU A 744 6.48 -16.45 20.37
CA LEU A 744 6.40 -16.25 21.82
C LEU A 744 7.72 -15.73 22.36
N ILE A 745 7.69 -14.87 23.37
CA ILE A 745 8.90 -14.25 23.92
C ILE A 745 9.14 -14.79 25.31
N GLU A 746 10.27 -15.47 25.44
CA GLU A 746 10.62 -16.30 26.57
C GLU A 746 11.87 -15.75 27.25
N PHE A 747 11.82 -15.61 28.58
CA PHE A 747 12.98 -15.28 29.39
C PHE A 747 13.08 -16.28 30.54
N ARG A 748 14.15 -17.09 30.55
CA ARG A 748 14.40 -18.11 31.59
C ARG A 748 13.22 -19.09 31.78
N GLY A 749 12.61 -19.56 30.69
CA GLY A 749 11.41 -20.42 30.73
C GLY A 749 10.08 -19.68 30.90
N GLN A 750 10.07 -18.41 31.33
CA GLN A 750 8.83 -17.66 31.57
C GLN A 750 8.35 -16.93 30.31
N LEU A 751 7.04 -16.98 30.07
CA LEU A 751 6.37 -16.20 29.04
C LEU A 751 6.35 -14.72 29.44
N THR A 752 7.10 -13.89 28.71
CA THR A 752 7.18 -12.43 28.94
C THR A 752 6.34 -11.61 27.96
N GLY A 753 6.00 -12.19 26.80
CA GLY A 753 5.18 -11.51 25.80
C GLY A 753 4.97 -12.33 24.54
N LEU A 754 4.29 -11.72 23.58
CA LEU A 754 3.90 -12.32 22.30
C LEU A 754 4.07 -11.28 21.19
N VAL A 755 4.55 -11.73 20.02
CA VAL A 755 4.63 -10.91 18.80
C VAL A 755 3.97 -11.61 17.62
N THR A 756 3.26 -10.84 16.82
CA THR A 756 2.74 -11.22 15.51
C THR A 756 3.37 -10.36 14.42
N VAL A 757 3.23 -10.77 13.15
CA VAL A 757 3.65 -9.95 11.99
C VAL A 757 3.00 -8.56 12.00
N LYS A 758 1.76 -8.44 12.52
CA LYS A 758 1.03 -7.16 12.58
C LYS A 758 1.71 -6.17 13.54
N ASP A 759 2.29 -6.65 14.63
CA ASP A 759 2.97 -5.81 15.62
C ASP A 759 4.29 -5.27 15.09
N CYS A 760 5.07 -6.12 14.40
CA CYS A 760 6.28 -5.69 13.68
C CYS A 760 5.98 -4.63 12.62
N LEU A 761 4.94 -4.84 11.80
CA LEU A 761 4.51 -3.86 10.79
C LEU A 761 4.06 -2.56 11.44
N LYS A 762 3.23 -2.61 12.49
CA LYS A 762 2.78 -1.41 13.23
C LYS A 762 3.96 -0.63 13.80
N TYR A 763 5.01 -1.31 14.27
CA TYR A 763 6.23 -0.66 14.72
C TYR A 763 7.01 -0.01 13.57
N GLN A 764 7.18 -0.72 12.45
CA GLN A 764 7.83 -0.21 11.24
C GLN A 764 7.16 1.09 10.75
N PHE A 765 5.84 1.08 10.54
CA PHE A 765 5.07 2.28 10.15
C PHE A 765 5.26 3.44 11.14
N LYS A 766 5.27 3.14 12.45
CA LYS A 766 5.47 4.16 13.49
C LYS A 766 6.87 4.79 13.45
N VAL A 767 7.90 4.03 13.07
CA VAL A 767 9.26 4.56 12.89
C VAL A 767 9.34 5.38 11.61
N GLU A 768 8.86 4.86 10.48
CA GLU A 768 8.88 5.56 9.18
C GLU A 768 8.13 6.90 9.24
N ALA A 769 6.97 6.95 9.89
CA ALA A 769 6.20 8.18 10.10
C ALA A 769 6.90 9.18 11.05
N ALA A 770 7.73 8.69 11.98
CA ALA A 770 8.53 9.53 12.86
C ALA A 770 9.80 10.08 12.17
N GLU A 771 10.36 9.35 11.20
CA GLU A 771 11.52 9.77 10.41
C GLU A 771 11.16 10.76 9.29
N ASN A 772 10.01 10.57 8.61
CA ASN A 772 9.60 11.38 7.45
C ASN A 772 8.38 12.32 7.64
N PRO A 773 8.08 12.91 8.82
CA PRO A 773 6.87 13.73 9.03
C PRO A 773 6.86 15.02 8.19
N ARG A 774 8.01 15.41 7.62
CA ARG A 774 8.14 16.56 6.71
C ARG A 774 7.72 16.25 5.27
N GLU A 775 7.91 15.03 4.77
CA GLU A 775 7.56 14.70 3.38
C GLU A 775 6.05 14.53 3.22
N ASP A 776 5.40 13.71 4.05
CA ASP A 776 3.96 13.46 3.94
C ASP A 776 3.14 14.75 4.13
N ARG A 777 3.52 15.59 5.09
CA ARG A 777 2.86 16.88 5.31
C ARG A 777 3.10 17.88 4.17
N ARG A 778 4.34 18.01 3.66
CA ARG A 778 4.61 18.86 2.48
C ARG A 778 3.95 18.33 1.20
N LEU A 779 3.81 17.01 1.07
CA LEU A 779 3.07 16.38 -0.03
C LEU A 779 1.56 16.62 0.10
N ALA A 780 0.98 16.58 1.30
CA ALA A 780 -0.42 16.89 1.54
C ALA A 780 -0.72 18.39 1.31
N GLU A 781 0.07 19.30 1.89
CA GLU A 781 -0.08 20.75 1.70
C GLU A 781 0.19 21.18 0.26
N GLY A 782 1.19 20.58 -0.40
CA GLY A 782 1.48 20.77 -1.82
C GLY A 782 0.36 20.24 -2.72
N GLN A 783 -0.26 19.12 -2.36
CA GLN A 783 -1.47 18.63 -3.02
C GLN A 783 -2.64 19.60 -2.84
N GLU A 784 -2.93 20.09 -1.62
CA GLU A 784 -4.04 21.03 -1.42
C GLU A 784 -3.81 22.38 -2.10
N LYS A 785 -2.57 22.89 -2.15
CA LYS A 785 -2.20 24.08 -2.95
C LYS A 785 -2.41 23.82 -4.46
N LEU A 786 -1.99 22.67 -4.98
CA LEU A 786 -2.20 22.27 -6.39
C LEU A 786 -3.69 22.07 -6.72
N TRP A 787 -4.46 21.43 -5.83
CA TRP A 787 -5.89 21.23 -6.01
C TRP A 787 -6.67 22.54 -5.92
N GLY A 788 -6.25 23.48 -5.05
CA GLY A 788 -6.79 24.84 -5.02
C GLY A 788 -6.55 25.60 -6.33
N LEU A 789 -5.39 25.43 -6.97
CA LEU A 789 -5.11 25.97 -8.30
C LEU A 789 -5.97 25.30 -9.39
N ILE A 790 -6.10 23.97 -9.37
CA ILE A 790 -6.91 23.22 -10.34
C ILE A 790 -8.40 23.55 -10.18
N TRP A 791 -8.92 23.72 -8.96
CA TRP A 791 -10.30 24.16 -8.74
C TRP A 791 -10.54 25.61 -9.17
N ARG A 792 -9.57 26.51 -8.98
CA ARG A 792 -9.65 27.89 -9.52
C ARG A 792 -9.61 27.89 -11.04
N ALA A 793 -8.79 27.04 -11.66
CA ALA A 793 -8.74 26.88 -13.11
C ALA A 793 -10.05 26.26 -13.65
N ALA A 794 -10.60 25.24 -13.00
CA ALA A 794 -11.87 24.62 -13.36
C ALA A 794 -13.06 25.57 -13.19
N GLY A 795 -13.08 26.37 -12.12
CA GLY A 795 -14.05 27.46 -11.94
C GLY A 795 -13.93 28.51 -13.04
N TRP A 796 -12.73 29.00 -13.32
CA TRP A 796 -12.48 29.96 -14.41
C TRP A 796 -12.85 29.42 -15.80
N VAL A 797 -12.63 28.13 -16.05
CA VAL A 797 -13.10 27.46 -17.27
C VAL A 797 -14.63 27.35 -17.28
N SER A 798 -15.27 26.97 -16.17
CA SER A 798 -16.74 26.93 -16.04
C SER A 798 -17.39 28.29 -16.29
N ASP A 799 -16.80 29.35 -15.73
CA ASP A 799 -17.26 30.74 -15.90
C ASP A 799 -17.06 31.22 -17.35
N LYS A 800 -16.01 30.75 -18.05
CA LYS A 800 -15.77 31.09 -19.47
C LYS A 800 -16.51 30.21 -20.48
N VAL A 801 -16.82 28.96 -20.15
CA VAL A 801 -17.52 27.99 -21.00
C VAL A 801 -19.05 28.11 -20.84
N SER A 802 -19.51 28.96 -19.93
CA SER A 802 -20.90 29.42 -19.84
C SER A 802 -21.29 30.33 -21.02
N ILE A 803 -21.23 29.80 -22.24
CA ILE A 803 -21.87 30.36 -23.43
C ILE A 803 -23.38 30.14 -23.30
N GLU A 804 -24.15 31.16 -23.64
CA GLU A 804 -25.61 31.19 -23.54
C GLU A 804 -26.25 30.06 -24.37
N GLY A 805 -26.87 29.06 -23.72
CA GLY A 805 -27.49 27.98 -24.49
C GLY A 805 -28.03 26.72 -23.79
N PHE A 806 -28.13 26.63 -22.45
CA PHE A 806 -28.70 25.42 -21.82
C PHE A 806 -29.44 25.67 -20.48
N LYS A 807 -30.51 26.46 -20.51
CA LYS A 807 -31.41 26.69 -19.35
C LYS A 807 -32.90 26.43 -19.68
N THR A 808 -33.21 25.36 -20.40
CA THR A 808 -34.60 25.05 -20.78
C THR A 808 -34.97 23.55 -20.83
N THR A 809 -34.30 22.67 -20.09
CA THR A 809 -34.65 21.22 -20.11
C THR A 809 -34.39 20.44 -18.81
N GLN A 810 -34.51 21.06 -17.63
CA GLN A 810 -34.36 20.32 -16.36
C GLN A 810 -35.30 20.80 -15.23
N GLN A 811 -36.54 21.16 -15.55
CA GLN A 811 -37.53 21.62 -14.55
C GLN A 811 -38.94 21.01 -14.73
N THR A 812 -39.03 19.82 -15.35
CA THR A 812 -40.32 19.17 -15.70
C THR A 812 -40.42 17.67 -15.40
N GLN A 813 -39.47 17.06 -14.68
CA GLN A 813 -39.53 15.62 -14.31
C GLN A 813 -39.28 15.27 -12.84
N LEU A 814 -39.30 16.25 -11.92
CA LEU A 814 -39.19 16.03 -10.47
C LEU A 814 -40.37 16.66 -9.69
N ALA A 815 -41.57 16.55 -10.26
CA ALA A 815 -42.84 17.00 -9.66
C ALA A 815 -43.79 15.82 -9.30
N ALA A 816 -43.24 14.61 -9.18
CA ALA A 816 -43.93 13.44 -8.66
C ALA A 816 -43.12 12.86 -7.50
N ILE A 817 -43.82 12.42 -6.44
CA ILE A 817 -43.26 12.08 -5.11
C ILE A 817 -42.87 13.31 -4.30
N GLY A 818 -43.87 13.93 -3.66
CA GLY A 818 -43.65 14.81 -2.50
C GLY A 818 -44.31 14.22 -1.25
N ALA A 819 -43.66 14.38 -0.10
CA ALA A 819 -44.32 14.50 1.21
C ALA A 819 -43.32 14.91 2.31
N LEU A 820 -43.75 15.86 3.17
CA LEU A 820 -43.23 16.22 4.50
C LEU A 820 -41.98 17.16 4.60
N PRO A 821 -41.87 17.95 5.69
CA PRO A 821 -41.70 19.42 5.57
C PRO A 821 -40.32 19.99 5.98
N PRO A 822 -40.04 21.28 5.72
CA PRO A 822 -38.72 21.89 5.92
C PRO A 822 -38.50 22.51 7.31
N LEU A 823 -37.23 22.62 7.72
CA LEU A 823 -36.79 23.43 8.87
C LEU A 823 -35.48 24.18 8.57
N ASN A 824 -35.58 25.51 8.66
CA ASN A 824 -34.54 26.53 8.90
C ASN A 824 -33.31 26.68 7.96
N GLN A 825 -33.41 27.65 7.06
CA GLN A 825 -32.27 28.40 6.50
C GLN A 825 -31.89 29.57 7.43
N THR A 826 -30.83 29.43 8.24
CA THR A 826 -30.23 30.55 9.01
C THR A 826 -28.72 30.37 9.22
N ALA A 827 -27.93 30.27 8.13
CA ALA A 827 -26.48 30.04 8.23
C ALA A 827 -25.60 30.74 7.17
N LEU A 828 -26.08 31.83 6.53
CA LEU A 828 -25.38 32.46 5.40
C LEU A 828 -25.22 33.99 5.46
N THR A 829 -25.58 34.62 6.59
CA THR A 829 -25.51 36.10 6.77
C THR A 829 -24.61 36.57 7.91
N MET A 830 -23.88 35.67 8.59
CA MET A 830 -23.05 36.05 9.76
C MET A 830 -21.54 36.17 9.46
N MET A 831 -21.04 35.61 8.35
CA MET A 831 -19.60 35.66 8.03
C MET A 831 -19.14 36.95 7.31
N ASP A 832 -20.04 37.71 6.68
CA ASP A 832 -19.66 38.95 5.97
C ASP A 832 -19.67 40.20 6.89
N LEU A 833 -20.22 40.10 8.10
CA LEU A 833 -20.24 41.18 9.09
C LEU A 833 -18.95 41.25 9.92
N VAL A 834 -18.40 40.09 10.31
CA VAL A 834 -17.17 40.00 11.13
C VAL A 834 -15.95 40.52 10.37
N ARG A 835 -15.89 40.29 9.06
CA ARG A 835 -14.74 40.69 8.21
C ARG A 835 -14.62 42.21 7.99
N LYS A 836 -15.66 43.00 8.29
CA LYS A 836 -15.70 44.46 8.06
C LYS A 836 -15.46 45.33 9.29
N LEU A 837 -15.29 44.76 10.48
CA LEU A 837 -15.04 45.52 11.72
C LEU A 837 -13.57 45.56 12.18
N ALA A 838 -12.69 44.74 11.60
CA ALA A 838 -11.28 44.62 12.03
C ALA A 838 -10.31 45.68 11.44
N ALA A 839 -10.79 46.89 11.10
CA ALA A 839 -9.99 47.87 10.36
C ALA A 839 -10.22 49.35 10.74
N LYS A 840 -9.91 49.74 11.99
CA LYS A 840 -9.38 51.08 12.37
C LYS A 840 -9.24 51.27 13.89
N LYS A 841 -8.01 51.31 14.40
CA LYS A 841 -7.44 52.40 15.24
C LYS A 841 -6.02 52.07 15.66
N SER A 842 -5.06 52.91 15.27
CA SER A 842 -3.81 53.10 16.00
C SER A 842 -4.03 54.21 17.03
N LEU A 843 -3.57 54.01 18.26
CA LEU A 843 -3.43 55.05 19.28
C LEU A 843 -2.43 54.56 20.33
N SER A 844 -1.44 55.40 20.65
CA SER A 844 -0.44 55.14 21.68
C SER A 844 -0.93 55.58 23.05
N PHE A 845 -0.88 54.70 24.05
CA PHE A 845 -1.20 55.01 25.44
C PHE A 845 -0.17 54.37 26.38
N GLY A 846 0.36 55.15 27.33
CA GLY A 846 1.19 54.65 28.42
C GLY A 846 0.36 53.97 29.52
N CYS A 847 0.99 53.26 30.45
CA CYS A 847 0.27 52.54 31.50
C CYS A 847 -0.40 53.53 32.49
N SER A 848 -1.73 53.64 32.41
CA SER A 848 -2.58 54.46 33.29
C SER A 848 -3.39 53.56 34.24
N ALA A 849 -3.68 54.04 35.44
CA ALA A 849 -4.05 53.22 36.59
C ALA A 849 -5.56 52.89 36.72
N SER A 850 -6.28 52.68 35.61
CA SER A 850 -7.72 52.38 35.65
C SER A 850 -8.15 51.38 34.56
N VAL A 851 -8.96 50.38 34.97
CA VAL A 851 -9.44 49.20 34.22
C VAL A 851 -8.46 48.01 34.20
N PRO A 852 -8.89 46.81 34.67
CA PRO A 852 -8.08 45.58 34.59
C PRO A 852 -8.31 44.87 33.24
N ASP A 853 -7.76 45.43 32.17
CA ASP A 853 -7.67 44.70 30.88
C ASP A 853 -6.44 43.78 30.90
N ASN A 854 -6.66 42.48 30.65
CA ASN A 854 -5.64 41.44 30.63
C ASN A 854 -4.73 41.51 29.38
N ARG A 855 -4.07 42.65 29.15
CA ARG A 855 -3.27 42.94 27.94
C ARG A 855 -2.10 41.98 27.71
N PHE A 856 -1.55 41.39 28.77
CA PHE A 856 -0.55 40.33 28.64
C PHE A 856 -1.18 39.00 28.18
N ASP A 857 -2.37 38.65 28.65
CA ASP A 857 -3.08 37.45 28.16
C ASP A 857 -3.54 37.63 26.71
N GLU A 858 -3.91 38.84 26.29
CA GLU A 858 -4.12 39.16 24.87
C GLU A 858 -2.86 38.93 24.03
N LEU A 859 -1.66 39.26 24.55
CA LEU A 859 -0.40 38.94 23.89
C LEU A 859 -0.17 37.42 23.82
N VAL A 860 -0.42 36.68 24.91
CA VAL A 860 -0.30 35.21 24.95
C VAL A 860 -1.20 34.57 23.90
N VAL A 861 -2.47 34.97 23.84
CA VAL A 861 -3.44 34.49 22.83
C VAL A 861 -3.02 34.90 21.42
N ALA A 862 -2.62 36.15 21.19
CA ALA A 862 -2.19 36.60 19.86
C ALA A 862 -0.93 35.88 19.36
N LEU A 863 0.02 35.56 20.24
CA LEU A 863 1.19 34.74 19.90
C LEU A 863 0.78 33.29 19.59
N LYS A 864 -0.15 32.71 20.36
CA LYS A 864 -0.71 31.36 20.16
C LYS A 864 -1.44 31.24 18.81
N ASP A 865 -2.30 32.22 18.50
CA ASP A 865 -3.03 32.28 17.23
C ASP A 865 -2.09 32.48 16.04
N ALA A 866 -1.06 33.32 16.18
CA ALA A 866 -0.05 33.56 15.14
C ALA A 866 0.87 32.34 14.88
N LEU A 867 1.09 31.49 15.88
CA LEU A 867 1.75 30.18 15.72
C LEU A 867 0.81 29.11 15.15
N GLY A 868 -0.50 29.34 15.21
CA GLY A 868 -1.53 28.44 14.69
C GLY A 868 -1.61 27.08 15.42
N PRO A 869 -2.50 26.19 14.96
CA PRO A 869 -2.77 24.92 15.66
C PRO A 869 -1.65 23.87 15.50
N SER A 870 -0.66 24.05 14.62
CA SER A 870 0.31 22.98 14.30
C SER A 870 1.71 23.43 13.86
N SER A 871 2.01 24.72 13.90
CA SER A 871 3.25 25.34 13.39
C SER A 871 4.12 25.93 14.49
N GLY A 872 5.34 26.32 14.15
CA GLY A 872 6.30 26.94 15.06
C GLY A 872 7.29 27.84 14.31
N LEU A 873 8.16 28.58 15.02
CA LEU A 873 9.15 29.50 14.41
C LEU A 873 10.05 28.85 13.35
N THR A 874 10.29 27.53 13.38
CA THR A 874 11.02 26.78 12.35
C THR A 874 10.19 26.43 11.09
N SER A 875 8.94 26.90 11.00
CA SER A 875 8.01 26.57 9.91
C SER A 875 8.05 27.67 8.86
N ASP A 876 8.17 27.27 7.59
CA ASP A 876 8.21 28.20 6.44
C ASP A 876 6.98 29.13 6.35
N ASP A 877 5.85 28.76 6.99
CA ASP A 877 4.61 29.52 7.05
C ASP A 877 4.49 30.51 8.25
N VAL A 878 5.48 30.59 9.15
CA VAL A 878 5.44 31.46 10.35
C VAL A 878 6.32 32.69 10.16
N ASP A 879 5.70 33.87 10.02
CA ASP A 879 6.42 35.15 9.92
C ASP A 879 6.99 35.56 11.29
N VAL A 880 8.30 35.34 11.45
CA VAL A 880 9.08 35.73 12.64
C VAL A 880 9.03 37.25 12.88
N GLU A 881 9.00 38.07 11.83
CA GLU A 881 8.92 39.52 11.95
C GLU A 881 7.51 39.97 12.37
N TYR A 882 6.46 39.22 12.04
CA TYR A 882 5.11 39.42 12.58
C TYR A 882 5.03 39.09 14.07
N LEU A 883 5.56 37.94 14.52
CA LEU A 883 5.62 37.59 15.94
C LEU A 883 6.43 38.61 16.76
N LYS A 884 7.56 39.06 16.21
CA LYS A 884 8.36 40.16 16.77
C LYS A 884 7.58 41.47 16.85
N LYS A 885 6.78 41.83 15.83
CA LYS A 885 5.87 42.99 15.87
C LYS A 885 4.79 42.84 16.95
N LEU A 886 4.25 41.64 17.19
CA LEU A 886 3.30 41.41 18.30
C LEU A 886 3.96 41.67 19.66
N MET A 887 5.17 41.13 19.90
CA MET A 887 5.92 41.40 21.13
C MET A 887 6.34 42.89 21.27
N GLN A 888 6.62 43.58 20.16
CA GLN A 888 6.91 45.02 20.16
C GLN A 888 5.66 45.87 20.44
N LYS A 889 4.49 45.45 19.97
CA LYS A 889 3.21 46.15 20.16
C LYS A 889 2.76 46.15 21.63
N TYR A 890 3.06 45.09 22.38
CA TYR A 890 2.80 45.05 23.82
C TYR A 890 3.80 45.95 24.57
N VAL A 891 3.28 46.91 25.33
CA VAL A 891 4.06 47.72 26.28
C VAL A 891 3.93 47.08 27.65
N SER A 892 5.07 46.73 28.24
CA SER A 892 5.16 46.08 29.55
C SER A 892 4.53 46.92 30.64
N CYS A 893 3.77 46.30 31.53
CA CYS A 893 3.35 46.88 32.78
C CYS A 893 3.32 45.76 33.85
N GLU A 894 4.03 45.96 34.97
CA GLU A 894 4.38 44.88 35.92
C GLU A 894 3.17 44.07 36.41
N ARG A 895 2.06 44.75 36.70
CA ARG A 895 0.79 44.14 37.11
C ARG A 895 0.21 43.11 36.14
N ASP A 896 0.52 43.22 34.85
CA ASP A 896 -0.05 42.32 33.84
C ASP A 896 0.62 40.92 33.89
N TRP A 897 1.88 40.83 34.35
CA TRP A 897 2.70 39.62 34.28
C TRP A 897 3.37 39.20 35.61
N GLU A 898 3.29 40.01 36.68
CA GLU A 898 3.88 39.73 38.00
C GLU A 898 3.50 38.34 38.54
N ARG A 899 2.28 37.87 38.25
CA ARG A 899 1.77 36.54 38.63
C ARG A 899 2.57 35.35 38.07
N TYR A 900 3.45 35.59 37.09
CA TYR A 900 4.36 34.59 36.52
C TYR A 900 5.84 34.82 36.91
N ALA A 901 6.19 35.95 37.53
CA ALA A 901 7.57 36.38 37.73
C ALA A 901 8.13 35.98 39.10
N PHE A 902 8.24 34.69 39.37
CA PHE A 902 8.88 34.18 40.59
C PHE A 902 10.42 34.21 40.43
N GLY A 903 11.12 34.88 41.34
CA GLY A 903 12.60 34.93 41.40
C GLY A 903 13.19 34.12 42.56
N ASP A 904 14.49 33.85 42.50
CA ASP A 904 15.27 33.12 43.52
C ASP A 904 16.72 33.63 43.51
N GLU A 905 17.14 34.30 44.60
CA GLU A 905 18.49 34.86 44.75
C GLU A 905 19.61 33.81 44.71
N THR A 906 19.30 32.55 45.06
CA THR A 906 20.28 31.47 45.07
C THR A 906 20.68 31.06 43.65
N ARG A 907 19.80 31.28 42.66
CA ARG A 907 19.99 30.92 41.24
C ARG A 907 20.55 32.11 40.44
N GLY A 908 21.00 31.83 39.21
CA GLY A 908 21.38 32.90 38.27
C GLY A 908 20.16 33.57 37.64
N TYR A 909 19.13 32.77 37.37
CA TYR A 909 17.81 33.16 36.92
C TYR A 909 16.83 32.00 37.20
N THR A 910 15.54 32.31 37.24
CA THR A 910 14.44 31.32 37.28
C THR A 910 13.77 31.21 35.92
N ARG A 911 13.07 30.10 35.66
CA ARG A 911 12.31 29.86 34.42
C ARG A 911 10.87 29.54 34.79
N ASN A 912 9.94 30.43 34.44
CA ASN A 912 8.53 30.32 34.81
C ASN A 912 7.69 30.09 33.56
N LEU A 913 6.98 28.97 33.48
CA LEU A 913 6.15 28.63 32.33
C LEU A 913 4.83 29.41 32.35
N VAL A 914 4.54 30.12 31.25
CA VAL A 914 3.31 30.90 31.05
C VAL A 914 2.28 30.09 30.25
N ASP A 915 2.68 29.57 29.08
CA ASP A 915 1.82 28.79 28.17
C ASP A 915 2.68 27.85 27.30
N GLU A 916 2.16 26.65 26.99
CA GLU A 916 2.77 25.65 26.09
C GLU A 916 2.30 25.79 24.62
N GLY A 917 1.61 26.89 24.29
CA GLY A 917 1.14 27.20 22.95
C GLY A 917 0.26 26.10 22.37
N ASN A 918 0.76 25.46 21.33
CA ASN A 918 0.13 24.35 20.60
C ASN A 918 0.85 22.99 20.85
N GLY A 919 1.55 22.85 21.98
CA GLY A 919 2.37 21.68 22.31
C GLY A 919 3.69 21.61 21.52
N LYS A 920 4.02 22.64 20.74
CA LYS A 920 5.28 22.78 19.99
C LYS A 920 5.99 24.12 20.23
N SER A 921 5.59 24.92 21.21
CA SER A 921 6.28 26.15 21.62
C SER A 921 6.20 26.31 23.15
N ASN A 922 7.19 26.95 23.78
CA ASN A 922 7.12 27.28 25.20
C ASN A 922 7.27 28.79 25.38
N LEU A 923 6.29 29.42 26.02
CA LEU A 923 6.34 30.82 26.43
C LEU A 923 6.73 30.89 27.91
N LEU A 924 7.88 31.49 28.22
CA LEU A 924 8.48 31.52 29.55
C LEU A 924 8.73 32.96 30.02
N VAL A 925 8.50 33.25 31.30
CA VAL A 925 9.01 34.45 31.99
C VAL A 925 10.27 34.06 32.76
N LEU A 926 11.40 34.67 32.42
CA LEU A 926 12.68 34.51 33.12
C LEU A 926 12.92 35.73 34.00
N VAL A 927 13.23 35.49 35.28
CA VAL A 927 13.60 36.51 36.27
C VAL A 927 15.08 36.36 36.58
N TRP A 928 15.86 37.42 36.38
CA TRP A 928 17.33 37.41 36.40
C TRP A 928 17.88 38.10 37.63
N THR A 929 18.63 37.36 38.44
CA THR A 929 19.21 37.84 39.69
C THR A 929 20.28 38.93 39.42
N PRO A 930 20.31 40.03 40.21
CA PRO A 930 21.30 41.10 40.05
C PRO A 930 22.75 40.60 39.99
N GLY A 931 23.55 41.15 39.07
CA GLY A 931 24.95 40.78 38.87
C GLY A 931 25.20 39.35 38.36
N ARG A 932 24.15 38.58 38.03
CA ARG A 932 24.25 37.19 37.54
C ARG A 932 23.81 37.08 36.08
N GLY A 933 24.05 35.91 35.49
CA GLY A 933 23.66 35.60 34.12
C GLY A 933 23.73 34.12 33.82
N SER A 934 23.29 33.75 32.62
CA SER A 934 23.36 32.38 32.14
C SER A 934 24.82 31.91 31.96
N PRO A 935 25.06 30.60 31.83
CA PRO A 935 26.22 30.10 31.09
C PRO A 935 26.19 30.55 29.61
N ILE A 936 27.31 30.38 28.90
CA ILE A 936 27.28 30.40 27.42
C ILE A 936 26.58 29.12 26.96
N HIS A 937 25.53 29.23 26.15
CA HIS A 937 24.73 28.08 25.74
C HIS A 937 24.18 28.16 24.31
N ASP A 938 23.79 27.00 23.78
CA ASP A 938 22.97 26.85 22.58
C ASP A 938 21.47 26.70 22.92
N HIS A 939 20.62 26.79 21.90
CA HIS A 939 19.17 26.62 22.00
C HIS A 939 18.70 25.25 21.49
N GLY A 940 19.59 24.26 21.34
CA GLY A 940 19.24 22.92 20.86
C GLY A 940 18.56 22.94 19.48
N ASN A 941 19.00 23.82 18.58
CA ASN A 941 18.40 24.10 17.27
C ASN A 941 16.95 24.61 17.35
N ALA A 942 16.68 25.50 18.31
CA ALA A 942 15.42 26.23 18.46
C ALA A 942 15.61 27.73 18.21
N HIS A 943 14.53 28.39 17.81
CA HIS A 943 14.47 29.84 17.71
C HIS A 943 13.88 30.41 19.00
N CYS A 944 14.40 31.57 19.42
CA CYS A 944 13.94 32.30 20.58
C CYS A 944 13.65 33.76 20.23
N LEU A 945 12.44 34.22 20.55
CA LEU A 945 12.13 35.64 20.64
C LEU A 945 12.12 36.06 22.11
N MET A 946 12.98 37.02 22.47
CA MET A 946 13.10 37.55 23.83
C MET A 946 12.61 38.99 23.88
N LYS A 947 11.70 39.33 24.80
CA LYS A 947 11.31 40.72 25.12
C LYS A 947 11.74 41.05 26.55
N ILE A 948 12.32 42.23 26.76
CA ILE A 948 12.58 42.74 28.11
C ILE A 948 11.28 43.32 28.70
N LEU A 949 10.84 42.80 29.84
CA LEU A 949 9.64 43.23 30.56
C LEU A 949 9.95 44.23 31.68
N LYS A 950 11.10 44.09 32.36
CA LYS A 950 11.56 45.00 33.42
C LYS A 950 13.08 45.00 33.49
N GLY A 951 13.67 46.17 33.76
CA GLY A 951 15.13 46.32 33.88
C GLY A 951 15.87 46.27 32.54
N GLU A 952 17.16 45.93 32.58
CA GLU A 952 18.06 45.91 31.42
C GLU A 952 18.88 44.61 31.42
N LEU A 953 19.04 43.98 30.25
CA LEU A 953 19.83 42.76 30.09
C LEU A 953 20.89 42.93 29.00
N THR A 954 22.09 42.42 29.25
CA THR A 954 23.16 42.34 28.24
C THR A 954 23.21 40.95 27.63
N GLU A 955 23.08 40.87 26.30
CA GLU A 955 23.37 39.67 25.51
C GLU A 955 24.81 39.75 24.97
N THR A 956 25.62 38.73 25.23
CA THR A 956 26.94 38.55 24.62
C THR A 956 26.91 37.30 23.74
N ARG A 957 27.18 37.45 22.44
CA ARG A 957 27.24 36.35 21.46
C ARG A 957 28.68 35.95 21.18
N TYR A 958 28.91 34.67 20.99
CA TYR A 958 30.21 34.06 20.72
C TYR A 958 30.13 33.16 19.49
N ALA A 959 31.24 33.02 18.78
CA ALA A 959 31.37 32.04 17.72
C ALA A 959 31.26 30.62 18.29
N PHE A 960 30.78 29.68 17.48
CA PHE A 960 30.96 28.25 17.80
C PHE A 960 32.46 27.92 17.81
N PRO A 961 32.92 27.05 18.72
CA PRO A 961 34.30 26.60 18.73
C PRO A 961 34.55 25.66 17.54
N ASP A 962 35.65 25.91 16.81
CA ASP A 962 36.09 25.04 15.72
C ASP A 962 36.57 23.68 16.28
N ALA A 963 36.27 22.59 15.56
CA ALA A 963 36.42 21.23 16.09
C ALA A 963 37.88 20.78 16.36
N GLU A 964 38.86 21.54 15.88
CA GLU A 964 40.30 21.20 15.94
C GLU A 964 41.11 22.13 16.86
N GLU A 965 40.58 23.27 17.31
CA GLU A 965 41.28 24.22 18.19
C GLU A 965 40.62 24.34 19.57
N SER A 966 41.40 24.07 20.63
CA SER A 966 40.97 24.33 22.01
C SER A 966 41.47 25.70 22.48
N GLY A 967 40.55 26.66 22.61
CA GLY A 967 40.87 28.05 22.94
C GLY A 967 39.70 28.82 23.55
N PRO A 968 39.90 30.09 23.95
CA PRO A 968 38.86 30.91 24.55
C PRO A 968 37.76 31.28 23.54
N MET A 969 36.52 31.30 24.01
CA MET A 969 35.34 31.60 23.20
C MET A 969 35.42 33.03 22.64
N LYS A 970 35.43 33.16 21.31
CA LYS A 970 35.54 34.45 20.62
C LYS A 970 34.21 35.20 20.60
N VAL A 971 34.15 36.37 21.22
CA VAL A 971 32.97 37.26 21.18
C VAL A 971 32.74 37.76 19.75
N ILE A 972 31.51 37.60 19.26
CA ILE A 972 31.01 38.19 18.00
C ILE A 972 30.42 39.57 18.25
N SER A 973 29.60 39.70 19.29
CA SER A 973 28.93 40.95 19.63
C SER A 973 28.49 40.98 21.09
N GLU A 974 28.40 42.17 21.66
CA GLU A 974 27.78 42.42 22.95
C GLU A 974 26.75 43.54 22.78
N LYS A 975 25.53 43.33 23.28
CA LYS A 975 24.42 44.27 23.09
C LYS A 975 23.54 44.34 24.33
N GLU A 976 23.26 45.57 24.74
CA GLU A 976 22.35 45.87 25.83
C GLU A 976 20.92 46.04 25.30
N TYR A 977 19.96 45.44 26.00
CA TYR A 977 18.54 45.52 25.73
C TYR A 977 17.84 46.13 26.95
N LYS A 978 17.27 47.32 26.76
CA LYS A 978 16.48 48.04 27.75
C LYS A 978 15.02 47.56 27.75
N GLU A 979 14.23 47.99 28.73
CA GLU A 979 12.82 47.64 28.85
C GLU A 979 12.05 47.83 27.53
N ASN A 980 11.09 46.94 27.26
CA ASN A 980 10.28 46.83 26.05
C ASN A 980 11.01 46.42 24.77
N ALA A 981 12.35 46.43 24.72
CA ALA A 981 13.10 45.96 23.57
C ALA A 981 12.85 44.47 23.28
N VAL A 982 12.92 44.09 22.01
CA VAL A 982 12.74 42.71 21.53
C VAL A 982 13.99 42.27 20.76
N ALA A 983 14.51 41.09 21.12
CA ALA A 983 15.63 40.40 20.50
C ALA A 983 15.16 39.11 19.81
N TYR A 984 15.93 38.67 18.82
CA TYR A 984 15.75 37.38 18.15
C TYR A 984 17.08 36.63 18.16
N MET A 985 17.00 35.34 18.46
CA MET A 985 18.13 34.48 18.77
C MET A 985 17.84 33.09 18.18
N ALA A 986 18.85 32.50 17.53
CA ALA A 986 18.81 31.16 16.95
C ALA A 986 20.26 30.69 16.81
N ASP A 987 20.51 29.39 16.85
CA ASP A 987 21.89 28.85 16.89
C ASP A 987 22.70 29.19 15.62
N GLU A 988 22.06 29.43 14.48
CA GLU A 988 22.70 29.95 13.26
C GLU A 988 23.43 31.31 13.47
N LEU A 989 23.08 32.05 14.53
CA LEU A 989 23.66 33.35 14.87
C LEU A 989 24.83 33.25 15.89
N GLY A 990 25.22 32.03 16.28
CA GLY A 990 26.22 31.75 17.32
C GLY A 990 25.60 31.36 18.67
N VAL A 991 26.46 30.91 19.59
CA VAL A 991 26.08 30.64 20.98
C VAL A 991 26.12 31.93 21.80
N HIS A 992 25.38 32.00 22.91
CA HIS A 992 25.25 33.27 23.62
C HIS A 992 25.17 33.14 25.14
N ARG A 993 25.29 34.29 25.82
CA ARG A 993 25.11 34.48 27.25
C ARG A 993 24.23 35.70 27.48
N VAL A 994 23.23 35.58 28.35
CA VAL A 994 22.42 36.72 28.81
C VAL A 994 22.75 37.00 30.27
N SER A 995 22.94 38.26 30.64
CA SER A 995 23.31 38.67 31.99
C SER A 995 22.59 39.95 32.44
N ASN A 996 22.23 39.98 33.72
CA ASN A 996 21.76 41.18 34.40
C ASN A 996 22.96 41.86 35.07
N LYS A 997 23.44 42.96 34.48
CA LYS A 997 24.51 43.80 35.05
C LYS A 997 23.98 44.88 36.00
N GLY A 998 22.66 45.00 36.14
CA GLY A 998 22.00 45.95 37.04
C GLY A 998 22.02 45.52 38.51
N SER A 999 21.62 46.46 39.37
CA SER A 999 21.52 46.28 40.83
C SER A 999 20.17 45.74 41.30
N ASP A 1000 19.18 45.61 40.42
CA ASP A 1000 17.82 45.13 40.71
C ASP A 1000 17.43 44.01 39.73
N PHE A 1001 16.40 43.22 40.07
CA PHE A 1001 15.95 42.09 39.26
C PHE A 1001 15.43 42.55 37.89
N ALA A 1002 15.94 41.91 36.84
CA ALA A 1002 15.45 42.10 35.48
C ALA A 1002 14.51 40.96 35.08
N VAL A 1003 13.50 41.24 34.26
CA VAL A 1003 12.48 40.26 33.83
C VAL A 1003 12.37 40.27 32.32
N SER A 1004 12.29 39.09 31.71
CA SER A 1004 12.18 38.92 30.26
C SER A 1004 11.20 37.81 29.87
N LEU A 1005 10.42 38.04 28.82
CA LEU A 1005 9.56 37.06 28.17
C LEU A 1005 10.31 36.36 27.04
N HIS A 1006 10.29 35.04 27.01
CA HIS A 1006 10.96 34.22 25.99
C HIS A 1006 9.97 33.28 25.33
N LEU A 1007 9.85 33.35 24.00
CA LEU A 1007 9.10 32.39 23.19
C LEU A 1007 10.10 31.46 22.49
N TYR A 1008 10.19 30.23 22.95
CA TYR A 1008 11.05 29.18 22.36
C TYR A 1008 10.26 28.30 21.41
N THR A 1009 10.80 28.01 20.23
CA THR A 1009 10.14 27.11 19.27
C THR A 1009 11.13 26.48 18.27
N PRO A 1010 11.09 25.14 18.09
CA PRO A 1010 10.44 24.14 18.95
C PRO A 1010 11.06 24.12 20.37
N PRO A 1011 10.39 23.56 21.39
CA PRO A 1011 10.89 23.53 22.77
C PRO A 1011 11.97 22.45 23.00
N ASN A 1012 12.95 22.35 22.09
CA ASN A 1012 14.01 21.34 22.13
C ASN A 1012 14.80 21.40 23.44
N VAL A 1013 15.15 22.60 23.92
CA VAL A 1013 15.83 22.80 25.22
C VAL A 1013 15.05 22.22 26.40
N ALA A 1014 13.72 22.22 26.34
CA ALA A 1014 12.87 21.66 27.40
C ALA A 1014 12.70 20.14 27.30
N ARG A 1015 12.90 19.53 26.12
CA ARG A 1015 12.71 18.08 25.88
C ARG A 1015 14.01 17.28 25.86
N SER A 1016 15.06 17.85 25.30
CA SER A 1016 16.33 17.18 25.02
C SER A 1016 17.51 17.78 25.78
N GLY A 1017 17.37 19.00 26.29
CA GLY A 1017 18.45 19.75 26.92
C GLY A 1017 19.13 20.76 25.98
N CYS A 1018 20.16 21.41 26.49
CA CYS A 1018 21.06 22.29 25.72
C CYS A 1018 22.51 22.02 26.08
N HIS A 1019 23.43 22.59 25.31
CA HIS A 1019 24.85 22.55 25.61
C HIS A 1019 25.34 23.84 26.23
N ILE A 1020 26.23 23.70 27.22
CA ILE A 1020 26.98 24.77 27.86
C ILE A 1020 28.43 24.71 27.40
N PHE A 1021 29.02 25.89 27.16
CA PHE A 1021 30.39 26.08 26.70
C PHE A 1021 31.23 26.80 27.76
N ASP A 1022 32.42 26.28 28.05
CA ASP A 1022 33.40 26.97 28.90
C ASP A 1022 34.00 28.19 28.16
N VAL A 1023 34.08 29.34 28.85
CA VAL A 1023 34.56 30.60 28.26
C VAL A 1023 36.04 30.54 27.88
N ASN A 1024 36.87 29.85 28.66
CA ASN A 1024 38.31 29.84 28.52
C ASN A 1024 38.83 28.72 27.61
N THR A 1025 38.11 27.59 27.56
CA THR A 1025 38.57 26.40 26.83
C THR A 1025 37.66 25.99 25.67
N GLY A 1026 36.53 26.68 25.45
CA GLY A 1026 35.53 26.34 24.43
C GLY A 1026 34.85 24.98 24.63
N LYS A 1027 35.08 24.30 25.76
CA LYS A 1027 34.68 22.90 25.94
C LYS A 1027 33.17 22.80 26.10
N LYS A 1028 32.56 22.01 25.22
CA LYS A 1028 31.13 21.71 25.19
C LYS A 1028 30.76 20.66 26.25
N SER A 1029 29.65 20.88 26.94
CA SER A 1029 29.03 19.99 27.94
C SER A 1029 27.52 19.98 27.75
N HIS A 1030 26.84 18.85 27.96
CA HIS A 1030 25.39 18.73 27.73
C HIS A 1030 24.61 18.70 29.05
N VAL A 1031 23.52 19.45 29.13
CA VAL A 1031 22.59 19.48 30.28
C VAL A 1031 21.25 18.91 29.84
N SER A 1032 20.97 17.67 30.23
CA SER A 1032 19.85 16.85 29.72
C SER A 1032 18.45 17.32 30.09
N ALA A 1033 18.29 18.21 31.08
CA ALA A 1033 17.01 18.81 31.41
C ALA A 1033 17.21 20.20 32.02
N CYS A 1034 16.67 21.23 31.35
CA CYS A 1034 16.49 22.55 31.96
C CYS A 1034 15.10 22.58 32.62
N GLY A 1035 15.06 22.43 33.95
CA GLY A 1035 13.81 22.46 34.73
C GLY A 1035 13.08 23.82 34.70
N MET A 1036 11.82 23.80 35.13
CA MET A 1036 11.03 25.00 35.42
C MET A 1036 10.99 25.25 36.93
N PHE A 1037 10.88 26.50 37.35
CA PHE A 1037 10.74 26.92 38.74
C PHE A 1037 9.26 27.09 39.14
N SER A 1038 8.45 27.56 38.20
CA SER A 1038 7.00 27.67 38.34
C SER A 1038 6.32 27.35 37.01
N ALA A 1039 5.04 26.98 37.06
CA ALA A 1039 4.21 26.75 35.89
C ALA A 1039 2.82 27.34 36.10
N TYR A 1040 2.30 28.02 35.07
CA TYR A 1040 0.96 28.60 35.03
C TYR A 1040 0.65 29.51 36.23
N GLY A 1041 1.68 30.24 36.72
CA GLY A 1041 1.58 31.15 37.87
C GLY A 1041 1.63 30.47 39.25
N LYS A 1042 2.11 29.22 39.33
CA LYS A 1042 2.29 28.50 40.60
C LYS A 1042 3.71 27.92 40.71
N PRO A 1043 4.43 28.11 41.84
CA PRO A 1043 5.73 27.48 42.06
C PRO A 1043 5.58 25.94 42.04
N LEU A 1044 6.54 25.27 41.40
CA LEU A 1044 6.62 23.81 41.43
C LEU A 1044 7.29 23.40 42.74
N THR A 1045 6.59 22.62 43.58
CA THR A 1045 7.16 22.06 44.80
C THR A 1045 8.14 20.94 44.46
N ASP A 1046 9.34 20.95 45.04
CA ASP A 1046 10.39 19.94 44.82
C ASP A 1046 9.96 18.53 45.30
N ASN A 1047 9.18 17.81 44.48
CA ASN A 1047 8.93 16.35 44.48
C ASN A 1047 7.91 15.97 43.37
N ALA A 1048 8.33 16.08 42.10
CA ALA A 1048 7.59 15.54 40.93
C ALA A 1048 8.59 15.12 39.84
#